data_AF-A0A4Q4YKM0-F1
#
_entry.id   AF-A0A4Q4YKM0-F1
#
_cell.length_a   1.000
_cell.length_b   1.000
_cell.length_c   1.000
_cell.angle_alpha   90.00
_cell.angle_beta   90.00
_cell.angle_gamma   90.00
#
_symmetry.space_group_name_H-M   'P 1'
#
loop_
_entity.id
_entity.type
_entity.pdbx_description
1 polymer ?
#
loop_
_entity_poly.entity_id
_entity_poly.type
_entity_poly.pdbx_seq_one_letter_code
_entity_poly.pdbx_strand_id
1 'polypeptide(L)'
;MLTKNTFVAASLAALARAAQPEAPEPVAAPMRGLEWGEINFIHTTDTHGWHGGHLQESQYSADWGDYISFTHHMRKRADEKGVDLLVIDTGDRVEGNGLYDASDPQGKYTSDILKEQSIDIICTGNHELYKEESVAREHEITVPNFKGHYLASNLDYIEPETGNQIPQAQRYSKFTTKNKGFTIVAFGFLFDFDRNANNSVVQPVEQTIKEEWFQQAIREKPDLFVVNGHVGLRMKEFELIFKAIRDQNWYTPIAFFGGHAHVRDARKFDDKAFAIASGRYMETIGWMSIDGIKKKSGGEEEQQSELPLSARKPGGSPSFKRRYIDNNLFNLRHHTGLNASAFATEHGRNVTAMIAEARRALSLDHRFGCAPQDLWMTRAPYPSNESLFTWLEEQVLPDIIVNEARRDMPRLAILNTGAVRFDIFKGPFTRDSTFLVSPFTSGFAYVPDVAYPVASKVLQLLNKGGPVFGTAGPLREREVEVEVEAQEEVEVEVEVDAMVEVEVEVEVERLGKREQQQRDVPGMPDRRYLAIPELMTPRAHHSATVSGARVADTGVQKPLHGGGDDNDPPLVSGYTTTDDLGDDGDDAVHAPIEFFEVPNCIQAEIAFPSSDSEEGGEPPERVDLVFNDYVRPWIIPALKFSGGDYSDEDVRPYVEGSFTDLLAGWVKENWGDDC
;
A
#
# COMPACT_ATOMS: atom_id res chain seq x y z
N MET A 1 -15.59 -69.88 -21.11
CA MET A 1 -15.39 -68.55 -21.73
C MET A 1 -15.93 -67.51 -20.77
N LEU A 2 -15.06 -66.89 -19.97
CA LEU A 2 -15.38 -65.72 -19.16
C LEU A 2 -14.82 -64.50 -19.91
N THR A 3 -15.66 -63.52 -20.24
CA THR A 3 -15.22 -62.19 -20.65
C THR A 3 -15.53 -61.21 -19.53
N LYS A 4 -14.45 -60.72 -18.92
CA LYS A 4 -14.40 -59.66 -17.91
C LYS A 4 -14.79 -58.33 -18.56
N ASN A 5 -15.81 -57.66 -18.03
CA ASN A 5 -15.97 -56.22 -18.23
C ASN A 5 -15.37 -55.51 -17.01
N THR A 6 -14.19 -54.96 -17.21
CA THR A 6 -13.49 -54.11 -16.27
C THR A 6 -14.17 -52.74 -16.28
N PHE A 7 -14.90 -52.39 -15.22
CA PHE A 7 -15.21 -51.00 -14.93
C PHE A 7 -13.90 -50.32 -14.51
N VAL A 8 -13.34 -49.48 -15.37
CA VAL A 8 -12.31 -48.53 -14.97
C VAL A 8 -13.03 -47.38 -14.29
N ALA A 9 -13.07 -47.40 -12.96
CA ALA A 9 -13.33 -46.20 -12.19
C ALA A 9 -12.17 -45.25 -12.48
N ALA A 10 -12.39 -44.24 -13.33
CA ALA A 10 -11.50 -43.10 -13.42
C ALA A 10 -11.65 -42.33 -12.11
N SER A 11 -10.80 -42.65 -11.13
CA SER A 11 -10.53 -41.75 -10.02
C SER A 11 -9.93 -40.49 -10.62
N LEU A 12 -10.76 -39.48 -10.89
CA LEU A 12 -10.35 -38.09 -10.94
C LEU A 12 -9.82 -37.78 -9.53
N ALA A 13 -8.57 -38.14 -9.28
CA ALA A 13 -7.82 -37.48 -8.23
C ALA A 13 -7.87 -36.00 -8.61
N ALA A 14 -8.66 -35.23 -7.87
CA ALA A 14 -8.57 -33.79 -7.91
C ALA A 14 -7.11 -33.48 -7.58
N LEU A 15 -6.31 -33.23 -8.62
CA LEU A 15 -5.04 -32.55 -8.48
C LEU A 15 -5.42 -31.23 -7.84
N ALA A 16 -5.26 -31.16 -6.51
CA ALA A 16 -5.54 -29.97 -5.74
C ALA A 16 -4.81 -28.81 -6.42
N ARG A 17 -5.60 -27.88 -6.95
CA ARG A 17 -5.11 -26.77 -7.77
C ARG A 17 -4.21 -25.88 -6.92
N ALA A 18 -3.16 -25.37 -7.55
CA ALA A 18 -2.46 -24.18 -7.07
C ALA A 18 -3.30 -22.96 -7.52
N ALA A 19 -3.36 -21.90 -6.71
CA ALA A 19 -4.31 -20.79 -6.78
C ALA A 19 -5.79 -21.13 -6.57
N GLN A 20 -6.60 -20.09 -6.35
CA GLN A 20 -8.06 -20.23 -6.19
C GLN A 20 -8.71 -20.72 -7.50
N PRO A 21 -9.78 -21.54 -7.42
CA PRO A 21 -10.40 -22.14 -8.61
C PRO A 21 -10.90 -21.14 -9.66
N GLU A 22 -11.28 -19.94 -9.24
CA GLU A 22 -11.79 -18.85 -10.06
C GLU A 22 -10.68 -17.96 -10.62
N ALA A 23 -9.44 -18.10 -10.15
CA ALA A 23 -8.35 -17.22 -10.54
C ALA A 23 -7.89 -17.50 -11.99
N PRO A 24 -7.69 -16.45 -12.81
CA PRO A 24 -7.23 -16.62 -14.18
C PRO A 24 -5.75 -17.02 -14.24
N GLU A 25 -5.41 -17.85 -15.22
CA GLU A 25 -4.02 -18.27 -15.45
C GLU A 25 -3.17 -17.08 -15.90
N PRO A 26 -1.96 -16.89 -15.32
CA PRO A 26 -1.08 -15.78 -15.69
C PRO A 26 -0.59 -15.90 -17.13
N VAL A 27 -0.35 -14.75 -17.75
CA VAL A 27 0.22 -14.66 -19.08
C VAL A 27 1.73 -14.50 -18.96
N ALA A 28 2.45 -15.33 -19.69
CA ALA A 28 3.90 -15.34 -19.68
C ALA A 28 4.48 -14.01 -20.19
N ALA A 29 5.48 -13.49 -19.47
CA ALA A 29 6.25 -12.32 -19.84
C ALA A 29 7.76 -12.66 -19.83
N PRO A 30 8.60 -11.88 -20.54
CA PRO A 30 10.05 -11.96 -20.36
C PRO A 30 10.42 -11.68 -18.90
N MET A 31 11.31 -12.51 -18.33
CA MET A 31 11.65 -12.48 -16.90
C MET A 31 13.08 -12.01 -16.64
N ARG A 32 13.28 -11.22 -15.58
CA ARG A 32 14.54 -10.83 -14.97
C ARG A 32 14.77 -11.67 -13.72
N GLY A 33 15.96 -12.25 -13.58
CA GLY A 33 16.28 -13.11 -12.44
C GLY A 33 16.50 -12.34 -11.13
N LEU A 34 16.35 -13.05 -10.01
CA LEU A 34 16.75 -12.55 -8.69
C LEU A 34 18.27 -12.61 -8.52
N GLU A 35 18.86 -11.49 -8.13
CA GLU A 35 20.24 -11.43 -7.68
C GLU A 35 20.30 -11.84 -6.21
N TRP A 36 21.12 -12.84 -5.88
CA TRP A 36 21.27 -13.35 -4.51
C TRP A 36 22.51 -12.74 -3.86
N GLY A 37 22.38 -12.37 -2.59
CA GLY A 37 23.47 -11.93 -1.72
C GLY A 37 23.72 -12.90 -0.57
N GLU A 38 24.56 -12.48 0.38
CA GLU A 38 24.84 -13.22 1.61
C GLU A 38 23.62 -13.30 2.54
N ILE A 39 22.80 -12.26 2.54
CA ILE A 39 21.49 -12.23 3.18
C ILE A 39 20.45 -11.67 2.20
N ASN A 40 19.26 -12.25 2.22
CA ASN A 40 18.18 -11.97 1.28
C ASN A 40 16.88 -11.75 2.06
N PHE A 41 15.94 -11.04 1.45
CA PHE A 41 14.67 -10.68 2.06
C PHE A 41 13.54 -10.87 1.05
N ILE A 42 12.48 -11.52 1.49
CA ILE A 42 11.18 -11.51 0.83
C ILE A 42 10.27 -10.60 1.65
N HIS A 43 9.61 -9.64 0.99
CA HIS A 43 8.86 -8.59 1.68
C HIS A 43 7.44 -8.45 1.12
N THR A 44 6.46 -8.43 2.01
CA THR A 44 5.06 -8.09 1.72
C THR A 44 4.64 -6.86 2.53
N THR A 45 3.69 -6.11 1.99
CA THR A 45 3.10 -4.93 2.64
C THR A 45 1.71 -4.70 2.07
N ASP A 46 0.85 -4.02 2.83
CA ASP A 46 -0.42 -3.50 2.33
C ASP A 46 -1.26 -4.61 1.66
N THR A 47 -1.29 -5.81 2.26
CA THR A 47 -1.96 -6.97 1.67
C THR A 47 -3.48 -6.83 1.70
N HIS A 48 -4.04 -6.05 2.64
CA HIS A 48 -5.46 -5.69 2.73
C HIS A 48 -6.43 -6.87 2.55
N GLY A 49 -6.08 -8.05 3.06
CA GLY A 49 -6.91 -9.25 3.01
C GLY A 49 -6.92 -10.00 1.68
N TRP A 50 -6.12 -9.60 0.69
CA TRP A 50 -5.99 -10.22 -0.66
C TRP A 50 -5.28 -11.58 -0.66
N HIS A 51 -5.44 -12.35 0.41
CA HIS A 51 -4.84 -13.68 0.59
C HIS A 51 -5.41 -14.72 -0.38
N GLY A 52 -6.53 -14.44 -1.06
CA GLY A 52 -7.07 -15.29 -2.13
C GLY A 52 -6.46 -15.07 -3.50
N GLY A 53 -5.54 -14.12 -3.65
CA GLY A 53 -5.07 -13.67 -4.97
C GLY A 53 -6.16 -12.91 -5.73
N HIS A 54 -5.79 -12.37 -6.89
CA HIS A 54 -6.70 -11.65 -7.76
C HIS A 54 -7.48 -12.61 -8.65
N LEU A 55 -8.80 -12.46 -8.65
CA LEU A 55 -9.70 -13.31 -9.44
C LEU A 55 -10.10 -12.69 -10.78
N GLN A 56 -9.68 -11.44 -11.02
CA GLN A 56 -9.97 -10.70 -12.25
C GLN A 56 -8.69 -10.23 -12.95
N GLU A 57 -7.53 -10.22 -12.25
CA GLU A 57 -6.23 -9.84 -12.81
C GLU A 57 -5.25 -11.04 -12.78
N SER A 58 -4.97 -11.61 -13.95
CA SER A 58 -4.17 -12.84 -14.08
C SER A 58 -2.74 -12.73 -13.58
N GLN A 59 -2.15 -11.54 -13.63
CA GLN A 59 -0.76 -11.33 -13.23
C GLN A 59 -0.59 -11.33 -11.71
N TYR A 60 -1.68 -11.33 -10.94
CA TYR A 60 -1.68 -11.29 -9.47
C TYR A 60 -2.51 -12.44 -8.85
N SER A 61 -2.67 -13.53 -9.59
CA SER A 61 -3.61 -14.62 -9.29
C SER A 61 -3.16 -15.62 -8.22
N ALA A 62 -1.90 -15.58 -7.77
CA ALA A 62 -1.42 -16.51 -6.75
C ALA A 62 -1.99 -16.18 -5.37
N ASP A 63 -2.43 -17.21 -4.64
CA ASP A 63 -2.99 -17.04 -3.30
C ASP A 63 -1.92 -17.19 -2.20
N TRP A 64 -2.32 -17.02 -0.94
CA TRP A 64 -1.41 -17.12 0.21
C TRP A 64 -0.79 -18.52 0.36
N GLY A 65 -1.47 -19.57 -0.09
CA GLY A 65 -0.94 -20.93 -0.12
C GLY A 65 0.17 -21.12 -1.18
N ASP A 66 0.04 -20.43 -2.31
CA ASP A 66 1.10 -20.36 -3.32
C ASP A 66 2.30 -19.55 -2.82
N TYR A 67 2.06 -18.43 -2.14
CA TYR A 67 3.11 -17.63 -1.48
C TYR A 67 3.86 -18.45 -0.41
N ILE A 68 3.15 -19.24 0.39
CA ILE A 68 3.74 -20.18 1.36
C ILE A 68 4.61 -21.23 0.67
N SER A 69 4.15 -21.78 -0.45
CA SER A 69 4.96 -22.73 -1.24
C SER A 69 6.20 -22.05 -1.81
N PHE A 70 6.06 -20.82 -2.30
CA PHE A 70 7.19 -20.02 -2.79
C PHE A 70 8.23 -19.78 -1.70
N THR A 71 7.86 -19.23 -0.55
CA THR A 71 8.81 -18.94 0.55
C THR A 71 9.47 -20.22 1.07
N HIS A 72 8.74 -21.34 1.13
CA HIS A 72 9.31 -22.65 1.47
C HIS A 72 10.48 -23.02 0.55
N HIS A 73 10.28 -22.95 -0.77
CA HIS A 73 11.32 -23.30 -1.74
C HIS A 73 12.47 -22.31 -1.74
N MET A 74 12.18 -21.01 -1.57
CA MET A 74 13.20 -19.98 -1.52
C MET A 74 14.09 -20.12 -0.27
N ARG A 75 13.52 -20.46 0.89
CA ARG A 75 14.28 -20.77 2.12
C ARG A 75 15.15 -22.02 1.93
N LYS A 76 14.60 -23.07 1.34
CA LYS A 76 15.37 -24.28 1.01
C LYS A 76 16.55 -23.96 0.09
N ARG A 77 16.33 -23.13 -0.93
CA ARG A 77 17.38 -22.70 -1.86
C ARG A 77 18.44 -21.82 -1.18
N ALA A 78 18.05 -20.97 -0.23
CA ALA A 78 18.97 -20.19 0.58
C ALA A 78 19.88 -21.10 1.43
N ASP A 79 19.29 -22.12 2.08
CA ASP A 79 20.03 -23.14 2.83
C ASP A 79 21.02 -23.92 1.95
N GLU A 80 20.59 -24.35 0.76
CA GLU A 80 21.45 -25.05 -0.21
C GLU A 80 22.62 -24.18 -0.70
N LYS A 81 22.41 -22.86 -0.77
CA LYS A 81 23.44 -21.88 -1.13
C LYS A 81 24.33 -21.46 0.05
N GLY A 82 23.96 -21.79 1.29
CA GLY A 82 24.65 -21.31 2.48
C GLY A 82 24.50 -19.80 2.72
N VAL A 83 23.40 -19.20 2.28
CA VAL A 83 23.06 -17.78 2.47
C VAL A 83 21.80 -17.65 3.31
N ASP A 84 21.57 -16.49 3.91
CA ASP A 84 20.39 -16.25 4.73
C ASP A 84 19.21 -15.72 3.90
N LEU A 85 17.99 -16.04 4.32
CA LEU A 85 16.75 -15.49 3.77
C LEU A 85 15.78 -15.19 4.92
N LEU A 86 15.32 -13.95 5.01
CA LEU A 86 14.30 -13.51 5.96
C LEU A 86 13.01 -13.13 5.22
N VAL A 87 11.85 -13.41 5.83
CA VAL A 87 10.52 -13.06 5.34
C VAL A 87 9.98 -11.94 6.21
N ILE A 88 9.53 -10.85 5.58
CA ILE A 88 9.20 -9.58 6.22
C ILE A 88 7.78 -9.17 5.83
N ASP A 89 6.99 -8.66 6.78
CA ASP A 89 5.70 -8.02 6.51
C ASP A 89 5.57 -6.67 7.24
N THR A 90 5.09 -5.65 6.54
CA THR A 90 5.03 -4.25 7.05
C THR A 90 3.61 -3.71 7.22
N GLY A 91 2.63 -4.54 7.57
CA GLY A 91 1.36 -4.00 8.04
C GLY A 91 0.28 -3.84 6.95
N ASP A 92 -0.88 -3.31 7.35
CA ASP A 92 -2.12 -3.21 6.57
C ASP A 92 -2.59 -4.51 5.89
N ARG A 93 -3.08 -5.44 6.72
CA ARG A 93 -3.52 -6.79 6.35
C ARG A 93 -5.05 -6.90 6.29
N VAL A 94 -5.76 -5.82 6.61
CA VAL A 94 -7.22 -5.77 6.80
C VAL A 94 -7.85 -4.63 5.99
N GLU A 95 -9.19 -4.58 5.90
CA GLU A 95 -9.96 -3.52 5.21
C GLU A 95 -9.60 -3.32 3.73
N GLY A 96 -10.12 -4.21 2.87
CA GLY A 96 -9.94 -4.13 1.41
C GLY A 96 -10.29 -5.40 0.64
N ASN A 97 -10.82 -6.43 1.29
CA ASN A 97 -11.15 -7.70 0.65
C ASN A 97 -12.21 -8.48 1.45
N GLY A 98 -13.17 -9.09 0.76
CA GLY A 98 -14.27 -9.80 1.39
C GLY A 98 -13.84 -10.94 2.32
N LEU A 99 -12.65 -11.51 2.12
CA LEU A 99 -12.11 -12.56 2.99
C LEU A 99 -11.89 -12.07 4.44
N TYR A 100 -11.56 -10.79 4.63
CA TYR A 100 -11.53 -10.15 5.95
C TYR A 100 -12.88 -9.50 6.28
N ASP A 101 -13.38 -8.66 5.37
CA ASP A 101 -14.43 -7.67 5.66
C ASP A 101 -15.83 -8.27 5.74
N ALA A 102 -16.09 -9.38 5.04
CA ALA A 102 -17.42 -9.98 4.96
C ALA A 102 -17.78 -10.90 6.14
N SER A 103 -16.82 -11.21 7.01
CA SER A 103 -17.03 -12.11 8.15
C SER A 103 -17.55 -11.37 9.38
N ASP A 104 -18.31 -12.08 10.20
CA ASP A 104 -18.74 -11.61 11.53
C ASP A 104 -18.25 -12.60 12.61
N PRO A 105 -17.38 -12.16 13.55
CA PRO A 105 -16.70 -10.85 13.57
C PRO A 105 -15.72 -10.69 12.38
N GLN A 106 -15.35 -9.46 12.04
CA GLN A 106 -14.39 -9.18 10.94
C GLN A 106 -13.06 -9.93 11.17
N GLY A 107 -12.47 -10.46 10.11
CA GLY A 107 -11.21 -11.21 10.19
C GLY A 107 -11.31 -12.62 10.80
N LYS A 108 -12.50 -13.22 10.85
CA LYS A 108 -12.74 -14.56 11.42
C LYS A 108 -11.84 -15.65 10.83
N TYR A 109 -11.58 -15.58 9.52
CA TYR A 109 -10.79 -16.58 8.78
C TYR A 109 -9.34 -16.13 8.55
N THR A 110 -9.10 -14.82 8.44
CA THR A 110 -7.82 -14.28 7.99
C THR A 110 -6.69 -14.52 8.97
N SER A 111 -6.92 -14.43 10.29
CA SER A 111 -5.88 -14.71 11.28
C SER A 111 -5.39 -16.17 11.20
N ASP A 112 -6.29 -17.11 10.89
CA ASP A 112 -5.95 -18.53 10.71
C ASP A 112 -5.23 -18.80 9.39
N ILE A 113 -5.49 -18.02 8.35
CA ILE A 113 -4.78 -18.11 7.06
C ILE A 113 -3.38 -17.48 7.18
N LEU A 114 -3.30 -16.29 7.80
CA LEU A 114 -2.08 -15.50 7.92
C LEU A 114 -1.00 -16.25 8.71
N LYS A 115 -1.37 -16.86 9.85
CA LYS A 115 -0.43 -17.56 10.75
C LYS A 115 0.26 -18.77 10.11
N GLU A 116 -0.23 -19.26 8.97
CA GLU A 116 0.35 -20.41 8.26
C GLU A 116 1.64 -20.05 7.51
N GLN A 117 1.92 -18.76 7.31
CA GLN A 117 3.21 -18.27 6.81
C GLN A 117 4.20 -18.07 7.94
N SER A 118 5.45 -18.49 7.72
CA SER A 118 6.55 -18.23 8.66
C SER A 118 7.20 -16.88 8.34
N ILE A 119 6.78 -15.83 9.05
CA ILE A 119 7.32 -14.47 8.91
C ILE A 119 8.35 -14.23 10.02
N ASP A 120 9.54 -13.72 9.66
CA ASP A 120 10.65 -13.53 10.59
C ASP A 120 10.60 -12.19 11.31
N ILE A 121 10.08 -11.15 10.65
CA ILE A 121 9.87 -9.81 11.22
C ILE A 121 8.54 -9.27 10.69
N ILE A 122 7.63 -8.88 11.59
CA ILE A 122 6.32 -8.32 11.24
C ILE A 122 6.01 -7.10 12.11
N CYS A 123 5.32 -6.11 11.56
CA CYS A 123 4.79 -4.99 12.33
C CYS A 123 3.33 -4.68 11.94
N THR A 124 2.73 -3.73 12.64
CA THR A 124 1.36 -3.27 12.42
C THR A 124 1.28 -2.24 11.29
N GLY A 125 0.11 -2.07 10.68
CA GLY A 125 -0.23 -0.90 9.86
C GLY A 125 -1.37 -0.10 10.49
N ASN A 126 -1.77 1.00 9.85
CA ASN A 126 -2.81 1.87 10.42
C ASN A 126 -4.22 1.26 10.32
N HIS A 127 -4.48 0.36 9.36
CA HIS A 127 -5.80 -0.26 9.19
C HIS A 127 -6.16 -1.23 10.32
N GLU A 128 -5.16 -1.77 11.03
CA GLU A 128 -5.40 -2.53 12.26
C GLU A 128 -5.83 -1.64 13.44
N LEU A 129 -5.71 -0.32 13.31
CA LEU A 129 -5.83 0.62 14.42
C LEU A 129 -7.07 1.52 14.39
N TYR A 130 -7.84 1.58 13.30
CA TYR A 130 -9.02 2.46 13.23
C TYR A 130 -10.15 2.06 14.19
N LYS A 131 -10.29 0.76 14.51
CA LYS A 131 -11.40 0.23 15.33
C LYS A 131 -10.86 -0.50 16.56
N GLU A 132 -11.54 -0.34 17.70
CA GLU A 132 -11.13 -0.99 18.95
C GLU A 132 -11.08 -2.51 18.83
N GLU A 133 -12.02 -3.11 18.09
CA GLU A 133 -12.06 -4.55 17.83
C GLU A 133 -10.88 -5.04 16.97
N SER A 134 -10.44 -4.26 15.99
CA SER A 134 -9.28 -4.58 15.16
C SER A 134 -7.99 -4.51 15.98
N VAL A 135 -7.85 -3.48 16.82
CA VAL A 135 -6.72 -3.32 17.75
C VAL A 135 -6.64 -4.50 18.71
N ALA A 136 -7.78 -4.86 19.32
CA ALA A 136 -7.87 -5.97 20.26
C ALA A 136 -7.55 -7.31 19.58
N ARG A 137 -8.09 -7.55 18.37
CA ARG A 137 -7.77 -8.75 17.58
C ARG A 137 -6.28 -8.84 17.26
N GLU A 138 -5.66 -7.73 16.86
CA GLU A 138 -4.24 -7.70 16.57
C GLU A 138 -3.42 -8.06 17.82
N HIS A 139 -3.80 -7.52 18.99
CA HIS A 139 -3.15 -7.80 20.27
C HIS A 139 -3.36 -9.24 20.76
N GLU A 140 -4.58 -9.76 20.66
CA GLU A 140 -4.98 -11.03 21.28
C GLU A 140 -4.74 -12.25 20.38
N ILE A 141 -4.65 -12.04 19.06
CA ILE A 141 -4.55 -13.13 18.08
C ILE A 141 -3.27 -13.00 17.23
N THR A 142 -3.11 -11.91 16.48
CA THR A 142 -2.02 -11.79 15.51
C THR A 142 -0.65 -11.70 16.21
N VAL A 143 -0.49 -10.82 17.19
CA VAL A 143 0.77 -10.67 17.94
C VAL A 143 1.19 -12.00 18.59
N PRO A 144 0.30 -12.76 19.28
CA PRO A 144 0.63 -14.09 19.78
C PRO A 144 0.98 -15.13 18.71
N ASN A 145 0.32 -15.11 17.56
CA ASN A 145 0.64 -16.02 16.44
C ASN A 145 2.06 -15.80 15.91
N PHE A 146 2.58 -14.57 16.00
CA PHE A 146 3.93 -14.20 15.60
C PHE A 146 4.82 -13.82 16.79
N LYS A 147 4.60 -14.46 17.95
CA LYS A 147 5.34 -14.16 19.18
C LYS A 147 6.86 -14.27 18.96
N GLY A 148 7.57 -13.18 19.27
CA GLY A 148 9.02 -13.07 19.09
C GLY A 148 9.45 -12.53 17.72
N HIS A 149 8.53 -12.47 16.75
CA HIS A 149 8.73 -11.91 15.41
C HIS A 149 7.99 -10.58 15.21
N TYR A 150 6.90 -10.37 15.95
CA TYR A 150 6.12 -9.12 15.90
C TYR A 150 6.82 -8.00 16.68
N LEU A 151 7.06 -6.86 16.03
CA LEU A 151 7.72 -5.67 16.58
C LEU A 151 6.79 -4.46 16.59
N ALA A 152 6.79 -3.73 17.70
CA ALA A 152 6.00 -2.51 17.90
C ALA A 152 6.83 -1.45 18.64
N SER A 153 7.70 -0.76 17.90
CA SER A 153 8.65 0.23 18.42
C SER A 153 7.95 1.49 18.97
N ASN A 154 6.86 1.94 18.35
CA ASN A 154 6.15 3.15 18.74
C ASN A 154 4.63 2.98 18.90
N LEU A 155 4.17 1.76 19.22
CA LEU A 155 2.76 1.45 19.42
C LEU A 155 2.52 0.76 20.76
N ASP A 156 1.57 1.30 21.53
CA ASP A 156 1.06 0.72 22.76
C ASP A 156 -0.41 0.32 22.65
N TYR A 157 -0.79 -0.65 23.47
CA TYR A 157 -2.15 -1.11 23.71
C TYR A 157 -2.63 -0.61 25.07
N ILE A 158 -3.90 -0.24 25.13
CA ILE A 158 -4.58 0.03 26.40
C ILE A 158 -5.43 -1.20 26.75
N GLU A 159 -5.04 -1.89 27.81
CA GLU A 159 -5.80 -3.05 28.31
C GLU A 159 -7.21 -2.60 28.71
N PRO A 160 -8.29 -3.20 28.14
CA PRO A 160 -9.66 -2.73 28.38
C PRO A 160 -10.09 -2.90 29.83
N GLU A 161 -9.60 -3.94 30.51
CA GLU A 161 -9.99 -4.28 31.89
C GLU A 161 -9.27 -3.42 32.95
N THR A 162 -8.03 -3.01 32.68
CA THR A 162 -7.17 -2.33 33.68
C THR A 162 -6.91 -0.86 33.35
N GLY A 163 -7.03 -0.47 32.08
CA GLY A 163 -6.62 0.83 31.56
C GLY A 163 -5.10 1.01 31.49
N ASN A 164 -4.30 -0.05 31.69
CA ASN A 164 -2.85 0.03 31.61
C ASN A 164 -2.41 0.21 30.15
N GLN A 165 -1.47 1.14 29.94
CA GLN A 165 -0.75 1.27 28.69
C GLN A 165 0.46 0.32 28.69
N ILE A 166 0.47 -0.63 27.75
CA ILE A 166 1.54 -1.61 27.57
C ILE A 166 2.02 -1.63 26.11
N PRO A 167 3.28 -2.00 25.83
CA PRO A 167 3.71 -2.20 24.45
C PRO A 167 2.83 -3.22 23.73
N GLN A 168 2.38 -2.91 22.50
CA GLN A 168 1.59 -3.84 21.69
C GLN A 168 2.37 -5.14 21.41
N ALA A 169 3.69 -5.02 21.24
CA ALA A 169 4.64 -6.11 21.12
C ALA A 169 6.02 -5.65 21.62
N GLN A 170 7.05 -6.48 21.49
CA GLN A 170 8.41 -6.07 21.85
C GLN A 170 8.88 -4.89 20.97
N ARG A 171 9.60 -3.94 21.57
CA ARG A 171 10.02 -2.69 20.90
C ARG A 171 11.05 -2.92 19.79
N TYR A 172 11.94 -3.89 19.99
CA TYR A 172 12.97 -4.31 19.05
C TYR A 172 13.34 -5.77 19.31
N SER A 173 14.06 -6.39 18.39
CA SER A 173 14.67 -7.71 18.60
C SER A 173 16.13 -7.71 18.19
N LYS A 174 16.90 -8.62 18.81
CA LYS A 174 18.27 -8.93 18.43
C LYS A 174 18.43 -10.42 18.27
N PHE A 175 18.89 -10.88 17.11
CA PHE A 175 19.02 -12.30 16.81
C PHE A 175 20.18 -12.58 15.86
N THR A 176 20.54 -13.86 15.71
CA THR A 176 21.61 -14.31 14.82
C THR A 176 21.02 -15.11 13.67
N THR A 177 21.39 -14.80 12.44
CA THR A 177 20.91 -15.53 11.25
C THR A 177 21.47 -16.95 11.20
N LYS A 178 20.79 -17.84 10.49
CA LYS A 178 21.06 -19.29 10.53
C LYS A 178 22.36 -19.66 9.81
N ASN A 179 22.55 -19.17 8.59
CA ASN A 179 23.56 -19.68 7.66
C ASN A 179 24.87 -18.87 7.72
N LYS A 180 24.79 -17.53 7.75
CA LYS A 180 25.98 -16.65 7.85
C LYS A 180 26.31 -16.25 9.30
N GLY A 181 25.34 -16.42 10.21
CA GLY A 181 25.50 -16.04 11.60
C GLY A 181 25.67 -14.54 11.79
N PHE A 182 24.98 -13.73 10.99
CA PHE A 182 24.94 -12.28 11.15
C PHE A 182 24.12 -11.91 12.36
N THR A 183 24.62 -10.98 13.17
CA THR A 183 23.86 -10.38 14.26
C THR A 183 22.97 -9.28 13.69
N ILE A 184 21.66 -9.42 13.85
CA ILE A 184 20.65 -8.46 13.39
C ILE A 184 20.08 -7.74 14.61
N VAL A 185 19.89 -6.42 14.50
CA VAL A 185 18.99 -5.66 15.38
C VAL A 185 17.84 -5.14 14.52
N ALA A 186 16.62 -5.49 14.90
CA ALA A 186 15.41 -5.18 14.14
C ALA A 186 14.42 -4.31 14.91
N PHE A 187 13.77 -3.37 14.21
CA PHE A 187 12.73 -2.47 14.72
C PHE A 187 11.43 -2.60 13.92
N GLY A 188 10.31 -2.10 14.45
CA GLY A 188 8.98 -2.12 13.84
C GLY A 188 8.23 -0.81 14.09
N PHE A 189 8.26 0.13 13.15
CA PHE A 189 7.67 1.46 13.31
C PHE A 189 6.38 1.65 12.51
N LEU A 190 5.41 2.36 13.08
CA LEU A 190 4.31 2.98 12.34
C LEU A 190 4.66 4.45 12.06
N PHE A 191 4.14 5.01 10.96
CA PHE A 191 4.21 6.47 10.74
C PHE A 191 3.50 7.24 11.87
N ASP A 192 3.59 8.57 11.89
CA ASP A 192 2.94 9.41 12.89
C ASP A 192 1.40 9.44 12.70
N PHE A 193 0.75 8.30 12.91
CA PHE A 193 -0.69 8.09 12.78
C PHE A 193 -1.45 8.58 14.00
N ASP A 194 -2.48 9.40 13.80
CA ASP A 194 -3.22 10.10 14.86
C ASP A 194 -4.73 9.79 14.89
N ARG A 195 -5.19 8.82 14.09
CA ARG A 195 -6.61 8.41 14.00
C ARG A 195 -6.87 6.99 14.51
N ASN A 196 -6.01 6.52 15.40
CA ASN A 196 -6.13 5.21 16.04
C ASN A 196 -7.25 5.21 17.10
N ALA A 197 -7.84 4.04 17.35
CA ALA A 197 -8.88 3.86 18.34
C ALA A 197 -8.34 4.01 19.77
N ASN A 198 -9.21 4.35 20.71
CA ASN A 198 -8.86 4.73 22.09
C ASN A 198 -8.10 3.64 22.87
N ASN A 199 -8.22 2.39 22.46
CA ASN A 199 -7.49 1.27 23.07
C ASN A 199 -6.06 1.08 22.52
N SER A 200 -5.51 2.09 21.84
CA SER A 200 -4.14 2.12 21.35
C SER A 200 -3.52 3.50 21.52
N VAL A 201 -2.18 3.57 21.54
CA VAL A 201 -1.42 4.83 21.55
C VAL A 201 -0.26 4.73 20.57
N VAL A 202 -0.29 5.53 19.52
CA VAL A 202 0.83 5.69 18.59
C VAL A 202 1.69 6.86 19.07
N GLN A 203 2.95 6.58 19.39
CA GLN A 203 3.90 7.63 19.74
C GLN A 203 4.59 8.15 18.47
N PRO A 204 4.72 9.47 18.29
CA PRO A 204 5.45 10.01 17.15
C PRO A 204 6.90 9.53 17.13
N VAL A 205 7.40 9.18 15.94
CA VAL A 205 8.74 8.63 15.75
C VAL A 205 9.81 9.56 16.31
N GLU A 206 9.64 10.87 16.12
CA GLU A 206 10.55 11.89 16.64
C GLU A 206 10.71 11.85 18.18
N GLN A 207 9.70 11.37 18.90
CA GLN A 207 9.77 11.17 20.35
C GLN A 207 10.33 9.79 20.69
N THR A 208 9.91 8.74 19.98
CA THR A 208 10.37 7.37 20.23
C THR A 208 11.88 7.21 20.06
N ILE A 209 12.48 7.86 19.06
CA ILE A 209 13.94 7.79 18.86
C ILE A 209 14.75 8.42 20.00
N LYS A 210 14.12 9.23 20.86
CA LYS A 210 14.75 9.86 22.03
C LYS A 210 14.67 8.98 23.28
N GLU A 211 13.88 7.90 23.26
CA GLU A 211 13.70 7.02 24.41
C GLU A 211 14.98 6.22 24.74
N GLU A 212 15.15 5.93 26.04
CA GLU A 212 16.33 5.24 26.54
C GLU A 212 16.51 3.85 25.89
N TRP A 213 15.44 3.07 25.75
CA TRP A 213 15.51 1.73 25.16
C TRP A 213 15.98 1.77 23.70
N PHE A 214 15.50 2.76 22.92
CA PHE A 214 15.89 2.90 21.51
C PHE A 214 17.35 3.29 21.43
N GLN A 215 17.74 4.29 22.21
CA GLN A 215 19.12 4.76 22.34
C GLN A 215 20.08 3.64 22.77
N GLN A 216 19.65 2.72 23.63
CA GLN A 216 20.42 1.51 23.97
C GLN A 216 20.51 0.55 22.78
N ALA A 217 19.39 0.26 22.12
CA ALA A 217 19.34 -0.67 20.98
C ALA A 217 20.19 -0.23 19.79
N ILE A 218 20.22 1.06 19.46
CA ILE A 218 21.04 1.58 18.36
C ILE A 218 22.52 1.73 18.71
N ARG A 219 22.93 1.53 19.97
CA ARG A 219 24.35 1.46 20.37
C ARG A 219 24.90 0.04 20.34
N GLU A 220 24.02 -0.95 20.14
CA GLU A 220 24.45 -2.29 19.77
C GLU A 220 25.32 -2.22 18.51
N LYS A 221 26.20 -3.22 18.34
CA LYS A 221 27.07 -3.34 17.18
C LYS A 221 26.67 -4.55 16.33
N PRO A 222 25.47 -4.57 15.72
CA PRO A 222 25.09 -5.66 14.84
C PRO A 222 25.91 -5.65 13.55
N ASP A 223 25.81 -6.74 12.80
CA ASP A 223 26.31 -6.82 11.43
C ASP A 223 25.36 -6.10 10.45
N LEU A 224 24.06 -6.02 10.77
CA LEU A 224 23.03 -5.34 9.99
C LEU A 224 21.89 -4.85 10.89
N PHE A 225 21.44 -3.61 10.67
CA PHE A 225 20.15 -3.14 11.19
C PHE A 225 19.04 -3.43 10.19
N VAL A 226 17.88 -3.88 10.69
CA VAL A 226 16.66 -4.03 9.89
C VAL A 226 15.58 -3.14 10.46
N VAL A 227 15.15 -2.13 9.72
CA VAL A 227 14.07 -1.23 10.13
C VAL A 227 12.83 -1.63 9.36
N ASN A 228 11.97 -2.41 10.02
CA ASN A 228 10.63 -2.71 9.52
C ASN A 228 9.72 -1.53 9.87
N GLY A 229 8.86 -1.09 8.94
CA GLY A 229 7.84 -0.14 9.31
C GLY A 229 6.73 0.05 8.28
N HIS A 230 5.52 0.25 8.77
CA HIS A 230 4.40 0.71 7.95
C HIS A 230 4.52 2.22 7.76
N VAL A 231 5.50 2.60 6.94
CA VAL A 231 5.89 3.98 6.64
C VAL A 231 6.29 4.02 5.17
N GLY A 232 5.82 5.05 4.45
CA GLY A 232 6.27 5.29 3.08
C GLY A 232 7.75 5.67 3.03
N LEU A 233 8.51 5.16 2.06
CA LEU A 233 9.97 5.31 2.01
C LEU A 233 10.48 6.77 2.04
N ARG A 234 9.64 7.69 1.57
CA ARG A 234 9.90 9.14 1.45
C ARG A 234 9.11 9.97 2.45
N MET A 235 8.66 9.35 3.54
CA MET A 235 8.10 10.05 4.69
C MET A 235 9.21 10.40 5.70
N LYS A 236 8.99 11.44 6.50
CA LYS A 236 9.99 12.00 7.42
C LYS A 236 10.44 11.01 8.49
N GLU A 237 9.60 10.05 8.85
CA GLU A 237 9.83 9.11 9.94
C GLU A 237 11.04 8.22 9.66
N PHE A 238 11.18 7.73 8.42
CA PHE A 238 12.36 6.95 8.04
C PHE A 238 13.63 7.81 7.98
N GLU A 239 13.56 9.09 7.63
CA GLU A 239 14.70 10.00 7.75
C GLU A 239 15.18 10.15 9.19
N LEU A 240 14.23 10.37 10.11
CA LEU A 240 14.53 10.56 11.53
C LEU A 240 15.17 9.30 12.12
N ILE A 241 14.67 8.11 11.76
CA ILE A 241 15.24 6.83 12.21
C ILE A 241 16.61 6.60 11.60
N PHE A 242 16.78 6.85 10.29
CA PHE A 242 18.05 6.74 9.60
C PHE A 242 19.12 7.60 10.29
N LYS A 243 18.84 8.89 10.50
CA LYS A 243 19.75 9.81 11.19
C LYS A 243 20.09 9.30 12.58
N ALA A 244 19.09 8.92 13.38
CA ALA A 244 19.32 8.47 14.75
C ALA A 244 20.23 7.23 14.82
N ILE A 245 20.00 6.22 13.96
CA ILE A 245 20.86 5.04 13.89
C ILE A 245 22.26 5.42 13.40
N ARG A 246 22.33 6.20 12.33
CA ARG A 246 23.61 6.55 11.70
C ARG A 246 24.48 7.35 12.65
N ASP A 247 23.95 8.29 13.42
CA ASP A 247 24.66 9.08 14.45
C ASP A 247 25.37 8.20 15.51
N GLN A 248 24.85 7.00 15.80
CA GLN A 248 25.46 6.06 16.75
C GLN A 248 26.27 4.94 16.07
N ASN A 249 25.95 4.61 14.81
CA ASN A 249 26.51 3.48 14.06
C ASN A 249 26.86 3.89 12.63
N TRP A 250 27.99 4.58 12.45
CA TRP A 250 28.39 5.19 11.16
C TRP A 250 28.53 4.20 9.99
N TYR A 251 29.02 2.98 10.23
CA TYR A 251 29.39 2.06 9.15
C TYR A 251 28.51 0.82 9.04
N THR A 252 27.59 0.60 9.98
CA THR A 252 26.76 -0.61 10.01
C THR A 252 25.69 -0.51 8.93
N PRO A 253 25.56 -1.48 8.00
CA PRO A 253 24.51 -1.45 6.99
C PRO A 253 23.10 -1.37 7.61
N ILE A 254 22.15 -0.75 6.90
CA ILE A 254 20.75 -0.64 7.32
C ILE A 254 19.84 -1.06 6.16
N ALA A 255 18.94 -2.02 6.40
CA ALA A 255 17.90 -2.40 5.46
C ALA A 255 16.54 -1.91 5.97
N PHE A 256 15.89 -1.03 5.22
CA PHE A 256 14.55 -0.52 5.51
C PHE A 256 13.50 -1.28 4.69
N PHE A 257 12.38 -1.62 5.33
CA PHE A 257 11.21 -2.20 4.68
C PHE A 257 10.01 -1.30 5.02
N GLY A 258 9.41 -0.72 3.97
CA GLY A 258 8.31 0.24 4.08
C GLY A 258 6.98 -0.26 3.54
N GLY A 259 5.95 0.56 3.67
CA GLY A 259 4.58 0.28 3.23
C GLY A 259 3.76 1.54 3.08
N HIS A 260 2.44 1.46 3.31
CA HIS A 260 1.48 2.56 3.44
C HIS A 260 1.14 3.29 2.13
N ALA A 261 2.15 3.62 1.33
CA ALA A 261 2.00 4.39 0.11
C ALA A 261 1.55 3.54 -1.10
N HIS A 262 1.36 2.22 -0.91
CA HIS A 262 0.82 1.31 -1.93
C HIS A 262 1.64 1.17 -3.24
N VAL A 263 2.91 1.55 -3.24
CA VAL A 263 3.75 1.58 -4.45
C VAL A 263 4.93 0.62 -4.38
N ARG A 264 5.37 0.13 -5.55
CA ARG A 264 6.71 -0.43 -5.75
C ARG A 264 7.70 0.71 -5.71
N ASP A 265 8.62 0.69 -4.76
CA ASP A 265 9.58 1.78 -4.60
C ASP A 265 10.86 1.29 -3.93
N ALA A 266 11.97 1.95 -4.23
CA ALA A 266 13.24 1.76 -3.57
C ALA A 266 13.93 3.10 -3.35
N ARG A 267 14.62 3.20 -2.22
CA ARG A 267 15.29 4.41 -1.80
C ARG A 267 16.70 4.14 -1.32
N LYS A 268 17.61 5.03 -1.67
CA LYS A 268 18.97 5.04 -1.13
C LYS A 268 19.13 6.23 -0.18
N PHE A 269 19.39 5.96 1.10
CA PHE A 269 19.69 7.01 2.08
C PHE A 269 21.19 7.38 2.05
N ASP A 270 22.05 6.35 2.03
CA ASP A 270 23.50 6.50 1.88
C ASP A 270 24.07 5.28 1.11
N ASP A 271 25.39 5.10 1.07
CA ASP A 271 26.00 3.96 0.37
C ASP A 271 25.90 2.61 1.12
N LYS A 272 25.28 2.57 2.29
CA LYS A 272 25.12 1.44 3.22
C LYS A 272 23.69 1.27 3.74
N ALA A 273 22.75 2.14 3.37
CA ALA A 273 21.37 2.17 3.85
C ALA A 273 20.40 2.29 2.67
N PHE A 274 19.61 1.23 2.49
CA PHE A 274 18.67 1.10 1.38
C PHE A 274 17.31 0.65 1.89
N ALA A 275 16.27 1.05 1.16
CA ALA A 275 14.89 0.74 1.47
C ALA A 275 14.16 0.15 0.27
N ILE A 276 13.16 -0.68 0.55
CA ILE A 276 12.17 -1.17 -0.42
C ILE A 276 10.75 -1.06 0.14
N ALA A 277 9.79 -0.74 -0.72
CA ALA A 277 8.35 -0.89 -0.49
C ALA A 277 7.77 -1.74 -1.62
N SER A 278 6.87 -2.64 -1.25
CA SER A 278 6.52 -3.79 -2.10
C SER A 278 5.08 -3.73 -2.61
N GLY A 279 4.63 -2.56 -3.06
CA GLY A 279 3.31 -2.40 -3.67
C GLY A 279 2.15 -2.56 -2.68
N ARG A 280 1.12 -3.30 -3.10
CA ARG A 280 -0.12 -3.53 -2.34
C ARG A 280 -0.84 -4.80 -2.78
N TYR A 281 -1.90 -5.16 -2.06
CA TYR A 281 -3.00 -6.06 -2.45
C TYR A 281 -2.56 -7.44 -2.95
N MET A 282 -1.43 -7.94 -2.45
CA MET A 282 -0.82 -9.16 -2.97
C MET A 282 -0.61 -9.14 -4.50
N GLU A 283 -0.34 -7.97 -5.08
CA GLU A 283 0.08 -7.82 -6.47
C GLU A 283 1.59 -8.05 -6.60
N THR A 284 2.33 -7.75 -5.54
CA THR A 284 3.79 -7.68 -5.53
C THR A 284 4.39 -8.38 -4.33
N ILE A 285 5.47 -9.13 -4.56
CA ILE A 285 6.37 -9.63 -3.52
C ILE A 285 7.73 -8.96 -3.74
N GLY A 286 8.20 -8.20 -2.75
CA GLY A 286 9.51 -7.57 -2.80
C GLY A 286 10.64 -8.55 -2.56
N TRP A 287 11.74 -8.35 -3.26
CA TRP A 287 13.02 -9.02 -3.05
C TRP A 287 14.10 -7.98 -2.80
N MET A 288 14.84 -8.12 -1.71
CA MET A 288 16.08 -7.38 -1.46
C MET A 288 17.20 -8.38 -1.18
N SER A 289 18.39 -8.15 -1.72
CA SER A 289 19.59 -8.91 -1.35
C SER A 289 20.75 -7.99 -1.00
N ILE A 290 21.54 -8.40 -0.02
CA ILE A 290 22.72 -7.67 0.46
C ILE A 290 23.93 -8.60 0.40
N ASP A 291 25.00 -8.13 -0.23
CA ASP A 291 26.29 -8.81 -0.31
C ASP A 291 27.41 -7.90 0.22
N GLY A 292 28.52 -8.50 0.66
CA GLY A 292 29.68 -7.79 1.19
C GLY A 292 29.49 -7.28 2.63
N ILE A 293 28.66 -7.93 3.45
CA ILE A 293 28.48 -7.55 4.86
C ILE A 293 29.72 -7.99 5.64
N LYS A 294 30.45 -7.03 6.20
CA LYS A 294 31.61 -7.32 7.05
C LYS A 294 31.15 -7.74 8.43
N LYS A 295 31.35 -9.02 8.75
CA LYS A 295 31.09 -9.54 10.09
C LYS A 295 31.99 -8.84 11.11
N LYS A 296 31.40 -8.24 12.15
CA LYS A 296 32.17 -7.63 13.23
C LYS A 296 32.74 -8.73 14.13
N SER A 297 33.99 -9.13 13.88
CA SER A 297 34.77 -9.88 14.87
C SER A 297 35.12 -8.93 16.02
N GLY A 298 34.83 -9.33 17.26
CA GLY A 298 34.90 -8.48 18.47
C GLY A 298 36.32 -8.03 18.88
N GLY A 299 37.04 -7.34 18.00
CA GLY A 299 38.38 -6.79 18.25
C GLY A 299 38.98 -5.95 17.11
N GLU A 300 38.44 -5.98 15.88
CA GLU A 300 39.00 -5.19 14.75
C GLU A 300 38.53 -3.72 14.74
N GLU A 301 37.32 -3.43 15.23
CA GLU A 301 36.84 -2.05 15.36
C GLU A 301 37.52 -1.29 16.50
N GLU A 302 37.93 -1.94 17.60
CA GLU A 302 38.64 -1.25 18.69
C GLU A 302 39.93 -0.59 18.17
N GLN A 303 40.63 -1.25 17.24
CA GLN A 303 41.85 -0.72 16.63
C GLN A 303 41.61 0.38 15.58
N GLN A 304 40.43 0.42 14.93
CA GLN A 304 40.08 1.49 13.98
C GLN A 304 39.40 2.69 14.65
N SER A 305 38.67 2.47 15.75
CA SER A 305 38.04 3.54 16.54
C SER A 305 39.06 4.45 17.23
N GLU A 306 40.28 3.95 17.47
CA GLU A 306 41.42 4.73 18.01
C GLU A 306 42.21 5.50 16.94
N LEU A 307 41.96 5.25 15.63
CA LEU A 307 42.61 5.97 14.54
C LEU A 307 41.84 7.26 14.18
N PRO A 308 42.54 8.35 13.83
CA PRO A 308 41.92 9.55 13.25
C PRO A 308 41.11 9.19 12.01
N LEU A 309 39.98 9.87 11.75
CA LEU A 309 39.11 9.60 10.59
C LEU A 309 39.90 9.51 9.27
N SER A 310 40.87 10.40 9.09
CA SER A 310 41.77 10.47 7.92
C SER A 310 42.67 9.24 7.71
N ALA A 311 42.83 8.38 8.71
CA ALA A 311 43.67 7.18 8.66
C ALA A 311 42.87 5.87 8.56
N ARG A 312 41.53 5.94 8.59
CA ARG A 312 40.66 4.76 8.45
C ARG A 312 40.53 4.41 6.97
N LYS A 313 40.89 3.18 6.59
CA LYS A 313 40.66 2.70 5.22
C LYS A 313 39.17 2.40 5.04
N PRO A 314 38.46 3.01 4.07
CA PRO A 314 37.11 2.59 3.77
C PRO A 314 37.16 1.11 3.35
N GLY A 315 36.42 0.29 4.09
CA GLY A 315 36.08 -1.04 3.60
C GLY A 315 35.28 -0.94 2.31
N GLY A 316 35.26 -2.00 1.49
CA GLY A 316 34.26 -2.07 0.42
C GLY A 316 32.85 -1.92 1.02
N SER A 317 32.03 -1.07 0.40
CA SER A 317 30.63 -0.88 0.78
C SER A 317 29.80 -2.12 0.40
N PRO A 318 28.81 -2.51 1.21
CA PRO A 318 27.88 -3.57 0.84
C PRO A 318 27.14 -3.20 -0.45
N SER A 319 26.76 -4.20 -1.24
CA SER A 319 25.94 -4.01 -2.43
C SER A 319 24.51 -4.46 -2.18
N PHE A 320 23.55 -3.60 -2.53
CA PHE A 320 22.13 -3.88 -2.43
C PHE A 320 21.55 -4.12 -3.83
N LYS A 321 20.65 -5.10 -3.93
CA LYS A 321 19.85 -5.37 -5.13
C LYS A 321 18.39 -5.48 -4.74
N ARG A 322 17.50 -5.07 -5.66
CA ARG A 322 16.05 -5.13 -5.48
C ARG A 322 15.37 -5.76 -6.70
N ARG A 323 14.26 -6.47 -6.46
CA ARG A 323 13.31 -6.89 -7.49
C ARG A 323 11.88 -6.87 -6.94
N TYR A 324 10.90 -6.57 -7.78
CA TYR A 324 9.48 -6.67 -7.49
C TYR A 324 8.90 -7.85 -8.28
N ILE A 325 8.41 -8.86 -7.59
CA ILE A 325 7.90 -10.08 -8.18
C ILE A 325 6.39 -9.95 -8.33
N ASP A 326 5.84 -10.06 -9.54
CA ASP A 326 4.39 -10.19 -9.68
C ASP A 326 3.91 -11.46 -8.99
N ASN A 327 2.86 -11.34 -8.18
CA ASN A 327 2.34 -12.46 -7.40
C ASN A 327 1.46 -13.39 -8.24
N ASN A 328 2.08 -14.18 -9.13
CA ASN A 328 1.39 -15.22 -9.87
C ASN A 328 2.25 -16.49 -10.04
N LEU A 329 1.59 -17.60 -10.36
CA LEU A 329 2.26 -18.89 -10.47
C LEU A 329 3.31 -18.97 -11.57
N PHE A 330 3.27 -18.13 -12.62
CA PHE A 330 4.32 -18.09 -13.64
C PHE A 330 5.62 -17.51 -13.05
N ASN A 331 5.53 -16.34 -12.40
CA ASN A 331 6.66 -15.65 -11.77
C ASN A 331 7.23 -16.46 -10.60
N LEU A 332 6.37 -16.97 -9.71
CA LEU A 332 6.82 -17.75 -8.54
C LEU A 332 7.53 -19.06 -8.94
N ARG A 333 7.07 -19.72 -10.01
CA ARG A 333 7.72 -20.91 -10.58
C ARG A 333 9.05 -20.59 -11.23
N HIS A 334 9.14 -19.46 -11.95
CA HIS A 334 10.38 -19.00 -12.56
C HIS A 334 11.49 -18.85 -11.51
N HIS A 335 11.22 -18.13 -10.41
CA HIS A 335 12.22 -17.85 -9.38
C HIS A 335 12.59 -19.04 -8.51
N THR A 336 11.67 -19.99 -8.34
CA THR A 336 11.98 -21.26 -7.65
C THR A 336 12.67 -22.27 -8.57
N GLY A 337 12.59 -22.10 -9.90
CA GLY A 337 13.08 -23.06 -10.88
C GLY A 337 12.24 -24.35 -10.94
N LEU A 338 11.00 -24.30 -10.41
CA LEU A 338 10.11 -25.45 -10.32
C LEU A 338 8.99 -25.36 -11.35
N ASN A 339 8.56 -26.51 -11.86
CA ASN A 339 7.39 -26.60 -12.73
C ASN A 339 6.09 -26.77 -11.93
N ALA A 340 4.94 -26.74 -12.61
CA ALA A 340 3.62 -26.85 -12.01
C ALA A 340 3.44 -28.10 -11.11
N SER A 341 4.08 -29.22 -11.44
CA SER A 341 3.95 -30.47 -10.68
C SER A 341 4.78 -30.51 -9.41
N ALA A 342 5.83 -29.68 -9.31
CA ALA A 342 6.78 -29.69 -8.20
C ALA A 342 6.66 -28.46 -7.28
N PHE A 343 6.01 -27.39 -7.75
CA PHE A 343 5.93 -26.11 -7.04
C PHE A 343 5.04 -26.18 -5.79
N ALA A 344 3.80 -26.64 -5.91
CA ALA A 344 2.87 -26.62 -4.79
C ALA A 344 3.33 -27.57 -3.68
N THR A 345 3.49 -27.05 -2.47
CA THR A 345 3.75 -27.87 -1.27
C THR A 345 2.43 -28.43 -0.72
N GLU A 346 2.51 -29.48 0.12
CA GLU A 346 1.31 -29.96 0.82
C GLU A 346 0.71 -28.89 1.73
N HIS A 347 1.57 -28.17 2.45
CA HIS A 347 1.19 -27.07 3.32
C HIS A 347 0.47 -25.96 2.55
N GLY A 348 1.07 -25.48 1.46
CA GLY A 348 0.46 -24.46 0.61
C GLY A 348 -0.91 -24.86 0.07
N ARG A 349 -1.05 -26.09 -0.44
CA ARG A 349 -2.36 -26.60 -0.93
C ARG A 349 -3.43 -26.65 0.16
N ASN A 350 -3.06 -26.98 1.40
CA ASN A 350 -4.00 -26.99 2.51
C ASN A 350 -4.49 -25.57 2.83
N VAL A 351 -3.62 -24.57 2.74
CA VAL A 351 -3.99 -23.16 2.92
C VAL A 351 -4.84 -22.65 1.75
N THR A 352 -4.49 -22.95 0.50
CA THR A 352 -5.33 -22.69 -0.68
C THR A 352 -6.75 -23.26 -0.51
N ALA A 353 -6.86 -24.48 0.01
CA ALA A 353 -8.15 -25.10 0.30
C ALA A 353 -8.92 -24.42 1.45
N MET A 354 -8.21 -23.98 2.50
CA MET A 354 -8.76 -23.21 3.62
C MET A 354 -9.34 -21.88 3.14
N ILE A 355 -8.64 -21.17 2.26
CA ILE A 355 -9.12 -19.93 1.64
C ILE A 355 -10.39 -20.21 0.83
N ALA A 356 -10.38 -21.24 -0.03
CA ALA A 356 -11.54 -21.57 -0.85
C ALA A 356 -12.77 -21.93 0.01
N GLU A 357 -12.57 -22.58 1.16
CA GLU A 357 -13.64 -22.84 2.13
C GLU A 357 -14.16 -21.57 2.79
N ALA A 358 -13.28 -20.67 3.22
CA ALA A 358 -13.66 -19.38 3.78
C ALA A 358 -14.47 -18.54 2.78
N ARG A 359 -14.01 -18.44 1.51
CA ARG A 359 -14.73 -17.74 0.43
C ARG A 359 -16.15 -18.28 0.23
N ARG A 360 -16.31 -19.61 0.20
CA ARG A 360 -17.64 -20.26 0.09
C ARG A 360 -18.50 -20.01 1.33
N ALA A 361 -17.93 -20.13 2.53
CA ALA A 361 -18.65 -19.88 3.78
C ALA A 361 -19.17 -18.44 3.88
N LEU A 362 -18.43 -17.49 3.28
CA LEU A 362 -18.78 -16.08 3.19
C LEU A 362 -19.63 -15.75 1.95
N SER A 363 -19.89 -16.70 1.05
CA SER A 363 -20.64 -16.46 -0.20
C SER A 363 -20.09 -15.26 -0.99
N LEU A 364 -18.75 -15.15 -1.09
CA LEU A 364 -18.09 -14.03 -1.77
C LEU A 364 -18.36 -14.00 -3.28
N ASP A 365 -18.76 -15.14 -3.85
CA ASP A 365 -19.19 -15.29 -5.24
C ASP A 365 -20.66 -14.91 -5.48
N HIS A 366 -21.41 -14.51 -4.44
CA HIS A 366 -22.77 -14.02 -4.61
C HIS A 366 -22.79 -12.78 -5.51
N ARG A 367 -23.46 -12.88 -6.66
CA ARG A 367 -23.52 -11.80 -7.66
C ARG A 367 -24.68 -10.84 -7.38
N PHE A 368 -24.41 -9.55 -7.47
CA PHE A 368 -25.42 -8.48 -7.41
C PHE A 368 -25.86 -8.02 -8.79
N GLY A 369 -24.95 -7.99 -9.77
CA GLY A 369 -25.22 -7.59 -11.15
C GLY A 369 -23.99 -7.75 -12.04
N CYS A 370 -24.08 -7.27 -13.28
CA CYS A 370 -23.00 -7.31 -14.26
C CYS A 370 -22.59 -5.90 -14.69
N ALA A 371 -21.37 -5.51 -14.35
CA ALA A 371 -20.78 -4.24 -14.77
C ALA A 371 -20.70 -4.21 -16.31
N PRO A 372 -21.28 -3.20 -16.99
CA PRO A 372 -21.35 -3.18 -18.45
C PRO A 372 -20.00 -2.88 -19.12
N GLN A 373 -19.07 -2.27 -18.38
CA GLN A 373 -17.74 -1.86 -18.81
C GLN A 373 -16.79 -1.82 -17.62
N ASP A 374 -15.50 -1.68 -17.90
CA ASP A 374 -14.51 -1.37 -16.87
C ASP A 374 -14.69 0.07 -16.39
N LEU A 375 -14.52 0.30 -15.09
CA LEU A 375 -14.53 1.61 -14.45
C LEU A 375 -13.25 1.74 -13.62
N TRP A 376 -12.41 2.69 -14.02
CA TRP A 376 -11.07 2.88 -13.49
C TRP A 376 -11.02 3.99 -12.46
N MET A 377 -10.34 3.74 -11.34
CA MET A 377 -10.03 4.76 -10.36
C MET A 377 -9.02 5.76 -10.93
N THR A 378 -7.89 5.26 -11.40
CA THR A 378 -6.77 6.07 -11.90
C THR A 378 -6.19 5.62 -13.22
N ARG A 379 -6.70 4.56 -13.84
CA ARG A 379 -6.26 4.12 -15.19
C ARG A 379 -6.98 4.86 -16.33
N ALA A 380 -7.90 5.78 -16.00
CA ALA A 380 -8.56 6.69 -16.92
C ALA A 380 -8.59 8.12 -16.36
N PRO A 381 -8.60 9.17 -17.22
CA PRO A 381 -8.71 10.55 -16.76
C PRO A 381 -10.02 10.80 -16.00
N TYR A 382 -9.97 11.67 -14.98
CA TYR A 382 -11.17 12.24 -14.38
C TYR A 382 -11.34 13.71 -14.82
N PRO A 383 -12.53 14.12 -15.31
CA PRO A 383 -13.70 13.29 -15.58
C PRO A 383 -13.61 12.54 -16.93
N SER A 384 -14.18 11.34 -17.00
CA SER A 384 -14.39 10.60 -18.26
C SER A 384 -15.41 9.47 -18.10
N ASN A 385 -15.94 8.93 -19.21
CA ASN A 385 -16.91 7.82 -19.19
C ASN A 385 -16.35 6.50 -18.61
N GLU A 386 -15.03 6.35 -18.59
CA GLU A 386 -14.34 5.17 -18.04
C GLU A 386 -13.85 5.43 -16.60
N SER A 387 -14.06 6.64 -16.07
CA SER A 387 -13.70 6.98 -14.68
C SER A 387 -14.78 6.48 -13.72
N LEU A 388 -14.34 5.65 -12.77
CA LEU A 388 -15.18 5.20 -11.66
C LEU A 388 -15.73 6.40 -10.87
N PHE A 389 -14.92 7.43 -10.67
CA PHE A 389 -15.33 8.62 -9.92
C PHE A 389 -16.38 9.46 -10.65
N THR A 390 -16.27 9.60 -11.98
CA THR A 390 -17.33 10.23 -12.78
C THR A 390 -18.63 9.42 -12.73
N TRP A 391 -18.55 8.09 -12.83
CA TRP A 391 -19.72 7.22 -12.68
C TRP A 391 -20.38 7.34 -11.31
N LEU A 392 -19.60 7.39 -10.22
CA LEU A 392 -20.13 7.62 -8.88
C LEU A 392 -20.82 8.97 -8.79
N GLU A 393 -20.17 10.03 -9.24
CA GLU A 393 -20.67 11.41 -9.19
C GLU A 393 -21.97 11.60 -9.96
N GLU A 394 -22.05 11.08 -11.18
CA GLU A 394 -23.16 11.37 -12.10
C GLU A 394 -24.33 10.39 -11.98
N GLN A 395 -24.10 9.15 -11.51
CA GLN A 395 -25.12 8.09 -11.53
C GLN A 395 -25.42 7.53 -10.15
N VAL A 396 -24.40 7.15 -9.38
CA VAL A 396 -24.62 6.40 -8.14
C VAL A 396 -24.99 7.31 -6.97
N LEU A 397 -24.18 8.32 -6.68
CA LEU A 397 -24.39 9.23 -5.56
C LEU A 397 -25.74 9.94 -5.62
N PRO A 398 -26.23 10.43 -6.78
CA PRO A 398 -27.56 11.01 -6.90
C PRO A 398 -28.71 10.08 -6.47
N ASP A 399 -28.58 8.79 -6.75
CA ASP A 399 -29.63 7.79 -6.48
C ASP A 399 -29.58 7.25 -5.05
N ILE A 400 -28.38 7.04 -4.48
CA ILE A 400 -28.26 6.44 -3.14
C ILE A 400 -28.32 7.48 -2.02
N ILE A 401 -28.02 8.76 -2.30
CA ILE A 401 -28.02 9.84 -1.31
C ILE A 401 -29.39 10.52 -1.28
N VAL A 402 -30.39 9.75 -0.87
CA VAL A 402 -31.78 10.20 -0.78
C VAL A 402 -32.30 10.07 0.65
N ASN A 403 -32.66 11.21 1.24
CA ASN A 403 -33.44 11.25 2.47
C ASN A 403 -34.90 11.60 2.12
N GLU A 404 -35.83 10.68 2.32
CA GLU A 404 -37.24 10.86 1.97
C GLU A 404 -37.88 12.11 2.56
N ALA A 405 -37.52 12.48 3.79
CA ALA A 405 -38.07 13.66 4.46
C ALA A 405 -37.50 14.98 3.90
N ARG A 406 -36.41 14.91 3.14
CA ARG A 406 -35.69 16.06 2.56
C ARG A 406 -35.43 15.86 1.06
N ARG A 407 -36.23 15.04 0.38
CA ARG A 407 -35.99 14.65 -1.02
C ARG A 407 -35.91 15.86 -1.95
N ASP A 408 -36.77 16.85 -1.73
CA ASP A 408 -36.84 18.07 -2.55
C ASP A 408 -35.85 19.17 -2.14
N MET A 409 -35.06 18.95 -1.08
CA MET A 409 -34.01 19.89 -0.68
C MET A 409 -32.78 19.71 -1.58
N PRO A 410 -32.28 20.80 -2.21
CA PRO A 410 -31.03 20.75 -2.94
C PRO A 410 -29.88 20.35 -2.01
N ARG A 411 -28.96 19.52 -2.49
CA ARG A 411 -27.86 18.99 -1.68
C ARG A 411 -26.57 18.79 -2.47
N LEU A 412 -25.46 19.04 -1.80
CA LEU A 412 -24.11 18.76 -2.28
C LEU A 412 -23.62 17.51 -1.57
N ALA A 413 -23.36 16.44 -2.32
CA ALA A 413 -22.89 15.18 -1.77
C ALA A 413 -21.41 14.97 -2.07
N ILE A 414 -20.57 14.96 -1.03
CA ILE A 414 -19.12 14.84 -1.14
C ILE A 414 -18.67 13.42 -0.76
N LEU A 415 -17.82 12.83 -1.59
CA LEU A 415 -17.14 11.57 -1.32
C LEU A 415 -15.64 11.76 -1.52
N ASN A 416 -14.81 11.37 -0.55
CA ASN A 416 -13.36 11.34 -0.76
C ASN A 416 -12.94 10.16 -1.63
N THR A 417 -11.96 10.35 -2.51
CA THR A 417 -11.53 9.31 -3.46
C THR A 417 -10.88 8.12 -2.75
N GLY A 418 -10.25 8.34 -1.58
CA GLY A 418 -9.71 7.28 -0.72
C GLY A 418 -10.75 6.33 -0.12
N ALA A 419 -12.06 6.65 -0.19
CA ALA A 419 -13.14 5.72 0.17
C ALA A 419 -13.34 4.60 -0.87
N VAL A 420 -12.78 4.78 -2.07
CA VAL A 420 -12.75 3.77 -3.14
C VAL A 420 -11.35 3.15 -3.18
N ARG A 421 -11.27 1.82 -3.20
CA ARG A 421 -10.02 1.06 -3.00
C ARG A 421 -9.59 0.23 -4.20
N PHE A 422 -10.52 -0.09 -5.11
CA PHE A 422 -10.22 -0.90 -6.28
C PHE A 422 -11.11 -0.57 -7.49
N ASP A 423 -10.59 -0.90 -8.68
CA ASP A 423 -11.29 -0.74 -9.95
C ASP A 423 -12.50 -1.69 -10.04
N ILE A 424 -13.47 -1.37 -10.90
CA ILE A 424 -14.56 -2.29 -11.24
C ILE A 424 -14.34 -2.80 -12.66
N PHE A 425 -14.05 -4.10 -12.79
CA PHE A 425 -13.95 -4.74 -14.09
C PHE A 425 -15.32 -5.06 -14.66
N LYS A 426 -15.43 -4.99 -15.98
CA LYS A 426 -16.57 -5.47 -16.74
C LYS A 426 -16.87 -6.93 -16.38
N GLY A 427 -18.16 -7.24 -16.23
CA GLY A 427 -18.63 -8.58 -15.88
C GLY A 427 -19.15 -8.66 -14.44
N PRO A 428 -19.05 -9.82 -13.78
CA PRO A 428 -19.72 -10.05 -12.50
C PRO A 428 -19.26 -9.08 -11.41
N PHE A 429 -20.22 -8.38 -10.80
CA PHE A 429 -20.02 -7.64 -9.56
C PHE A 429 -20.59 -8.45 -8.40
N THR A 430 -19.72 -8.92 -7.51
CA THR A 430 -20.06 -9.86 -6.44
C THR A 430 -20.00 -9.24 -5.06
N ARG A 431 -20.37 -10.02 -4.04
CA ARG A 431 -20.13 -9.70 -2.63
C ARG A 431 -18.66 -9.49 -2.32
N ASP A 432 -17.75 -10.15 -3.01
CA ASP A 432 -16.33 -9.80 -2.90
C ASP A 432 -16.09 -8.39 -3.46
N SER A 433 -16.55 -8.12 -4.69
CA SER A 433 -16.36 -6.84 -5.38
C SER A 433 -16.81 -5.63 -4.55
N THR A 434 -17.88 -5.75 -3.75
CA THR A 434 -18.30 -4.65 -2.86
C THR A 434 -17.22 -4.26 -1.86
N PHE A 435 -16.53 -5.24 -1.27
CA PHE A 435 -15.46 -5.00 -0.30
C PHE A 435 -14.13 -4.63 -0.97
N LEU A 436 -13.87 -5.10 -2.20
CA LEU A 436 -12.71 -4.63 -2.98
C LEU A 436 -12.85 -3.14 -3.29
N VAL A 437 -14.04 -2.68 -3.68
CA VAL A 437 -14.29 -1.29 -4.05
C VAL A 437 -14.39 -0.38 -2.82
N SER A 438 -15.17 -0.75 -1.80
CA SER A 438 -15.35 0.04 -0.59
C SER A 438 -15.48 -0.90 0.62
N PRO A 439 -14.40 -1.17 1.36
CA PRO A 439 -14.44 -2.04 2.55
C PRO A 439 -14.94 -1.32 3.82
N PHE A 440 -15.10 0.01 3.76
CA PHE A 440 -15.32 0.83 4.93
C PHE A 440 -16.75 0.76 5.46
N THR A 441 -16.88 0.72 6.78
CA THR A 441 -18.19 0.70 7.46
C THR A 441 -18.84 2.09 7.57
N SER A 442 -18.21 3.13 7.03
CA SER A 442 -18.72 4.50 7.08
C SER A 442 -19.96 4.66 6.19
N GLY A 443 -21.02 5.25 6.76
CA GLY A 443 -22.18 5.73 6.02
C GLY A 443 -22.04 7.21 5.62
N PHE A 444 -23.16 7.87 5.37
CA PHE A 444 -23.21 9.30 5.07
C PHE A 444 -23.85 10.10 6.21
N ALA A 445 -23.23 11.23 6.52
CA ALA A 445 -23.73 12.25 7.43
C ALA A 445 -23.93 13.57 6.67
N TYR A 446 -24.58 14.54 7.31
CA TYR A 446 -24.78 15.85 6.69
C TYR A 446 -24.90 16.97 7.72
N VAL A 447 -24.65 18.19 7.25
CA VAL A 447 -25.06 19.42 7.92
C VAL A 447 -26.29 19.97 7.19
N PRO A 448 -27.44 20.11 7.87
CA PRO A 448 -28.68 20.56 7.25
C PRO A 448 -28.64 22.05 6.90
N ASP A 449 -29.28 22.41 5.79
CA ASP A 449 -29.57 23.79 5.42
C ASP A 449 -28.33 24.71 5.53
N VAL A 450 -27.21 24.38 4.89
CA VAL A 450 -26.03 25.24 4.80
C VAL A 450 -26.28 26.35 3.77
N ALA A 451 -25.87 27.59 4.06
CA ALA A 451 -25.94 28.66 3.07
C ALA A 451 -25.08 28.28 1.84
N TYR A 452 -25.66 28.30 0.63
CA TYR A 452 -24.95 27.83 -0.57
C TYR A 452 -23.62 28.55 -0.84
N PRO A 453 -23.46 29.88 -0.62
CA PRO A 453 -22.17 30.56 -0.77
C PRO A 453 -21.08 30.08 0.20
N VAL A 454 -21.44 29.37 1.27
CA VAL A 454 -20.52 28.71 2.20
C VAL A 454 -20.24 27.29 1.71
N ALA A 455 -21.30 26.50 1.45
CA ALA A 455 -21.18 25.10 1.04
C ALA A 455 -20.38 24.93 -0.26
N SER A 456 -20.63 25.77 -1.27
CA SER A 456 -19.97 25.74 -2.58
C SER A 456 -18.44 25.92 -2.55
N LYS A 457 -17.89 26.44 -1.45
CA LYS A 457 -16.43 26.61 -1.28
C LYS A 457 -15.74 25.38 -0.69
N VAL A 458 -16.50 24.48 -0.06
CA VAL A 458 -15.95 23.35 0.71
C VAL A 458 -15.13 22.43 -0.18
N LEU A 459 -15.68 21.98 -1.31
CA LEU A 459 -14.99 21.08 -2.23
C LEU A 459 -13.63 21.63 -2.68
N GLN A 460 -13.57 22.94 -3.00
CA GLN A 460 -12.33 23.59 -3.38
C GLN A 460 -11.28 23.53 -2.25
N LEU A 461 -11.68 23.74 -1.00
CA LEU A 461 -10.76 23.67 0.15
C LEU A 461 -10.23 22.25 0.38
N LEU A 462 -11.09 21.24 0.22
CA LEU A 462 -10.72 19.83 0.32
C LEU A 462 -9.76 19.41 -0.80
N ASN A 463 -9.96 19.92 -2.01
CA ASN A 463 -9.13 19.60 -3.18
C ASN A 463 -7.87 20.47 -3.31
N LYS A 464 -7.75 21.59 -2.59
CA LYS A 464 -6.49 22.35 -2.53
C LYS A 464 -5.38 21.46 -1.95
N GLY A 465 -4.20 21.49 -2.57
CA GLY A 465 -3.05 20.67 -2.15
C GLY A 465 -3.15 19.17 -2.49
N GLY A 466 -4.21 18.73 -3.18
CA GLY A 466 -4.24 17.44 -3.88
C GLY A 466 -3.36 17.44 -5.14
N PRO A 467 -3.13 16.26 -5.76
CA PRO A 467 -2.21 16.10 -6.90
C PRO A 467 -2.50 17.10 -8.04
N VAL A 468 -3.79 17.31 -8.33
CA VAL A 468 -4.32 18.21 -9.37
C VAL A 468 -3.86 19.67 -9.23
N PHE A 469 -3.46 20.11 -8.03
CA PHE A 469 -3.01 21.48 -7.76
C PHE A 469 -1.53 21.57 -7.37
N GLY A 470 -0.80 20.45 -7.39
CA GLY A 470 0.64 20.35 -7.21
C GLY A 470 1.41 20.76 -8.47
N THR A 471 1.36 22.04 -8.84
CA THR A 471 2.20 22.66 -9.87
C THR A 471 2.19 22.00 -11.26
N ALA A 472 1.13 22.24 -12.04
CA ALA A 472 1.28 22.38 -13.49
C ALA A 472 1.98 23.73 -13.79
N GLY A 473 3.29 23.78 -13.56
CA GLY A 473 4.13 24.82 -14.16
C GLY A 473 4.45 24.41 -15.60
N PRO A 474 4.27 25.28 -16.61
CA PRO A 474 4.72 24.94 -17.96
C PRO A 474 6.22 24.66 -17.91
N LEU A 475 6.64 23.55 -18.54
CA LEU A 475 8.03 23.22 -18.82
C LEU A 475 8.67 24.42 -19.55
N ARG A 476 9.26 25.34 -18.80
CA ARG A 476 10.22 26.29 -19.35
C ARG A 476 11.53 25.52 -19.48
N GLU A 477 11.90 25.30 -20.73
CA GLU A 477 13.26 24.97 -21.14
C GLU A 477 14.23 25.79 -20.28
N ARG A 478 15.07 25.10 -19.51
CA ARG A 478 16.23 25.72 -18.85
C ARG A 478 17.19 26.10 -19.97
N GLU A 479 17.12 27.34 -20.44
CA GLU A 479 18.26 27.98 -21.08
C GLU A 479 19.39 28.05 -20.03
N VAL A 480 20.45 27.32 -20.30
CA VAL A 480 21.69 27.37 -19.53
C VAL A 480 22.45 28.61 -19.99
N GLU A 481 22.27 29.74 -19.30
CA GLU A 481 23.24 30.83 -19.36
C GLU A 481 24.45 30.44 -18.52
N VAL A 482 25.55 30.15 -19.21
CA VAL A 482 26.86 29.92 -18.60
C VAL A 482 27.51 31.29 -18.38
N GLU A 483 27.42 31.83 -17.17
CA GLU A 483 28.36 32.86 -16.71
C GLU A 483 29.62 32.15 -16.19
N VAL A 484 30.71 32.28 -16.95
CA VAL A 484 32.05 31.85 -16.56
C VAL A 484 32.65 32.94 -15.67
N GLU A 485 32.56 32.78 -14.36
CA GLU A 485 33.51 33.41 -13.44
C GLU A 485 34.62 32.41 -13.09
N ALA A 486 35.84 32.75 -13.50
CA ALA A 486 37.05 32.05 -13.10
C ALA A 486 37.27 32.26 -11.60
N GLN A 487 37.25 31.18 -10.82
CA GLN A 487 37.76 31.16 -9.46
C GLN A 487 38.86 30.11 -9.33
N GLU A 488 39.94 30.54 -8.66
CA GLU A 488 41.18 29.81 -8.41
C GLU A 488 40.93 28.45 -7.74
N GLU A 489 41.71 27.45 -8.14
CA GLU A 489 41.80 26.16 -7.49
C GLU A 489 42.26 26.33 -6.03
N VAL A 490 41.32 26.19 -5.10
CA VAL A 490 41.60 25.86 -3.71
C VAL A 490 41.16 24.42 -3.51
N GLU A 491 42.11 23.51 -3.31
CA GLU A 491 41.82 22.18 -2.76
C GLU A 491 41.22 22.36 -1.36
N VAL A 492 39.90 22.28 -1.29
CA VAL A 492 39.19 22.06 -0.02
C VAL A 492 38.90 20.57 0.04
N GLU A 493 39.60 19.85 0.93
CA GLU A 493 39.10 18.58 1.44
C GLU A 493 37.79 18.87 2.19
N VAL A 494 36.67 18.78 1.49
CA VAL A 494 35.34 18.81 2.13
C VAL A 494 35.11 17.40 2.66
N GLU A 495 35.05 17.26 3.98
CA GLU A 495 34.63 16.00 4.61
C GLU A 495 33.25 15.62 4.08
N VAL A 496 33.16 14.46 3.43
CA VAL A 496 31.92 13.88 2.87
C VAL A 496 30.82 13.80 3.95
N ASP A 497 31.24 13.64 5.21
CA ASP A 497 30.36 13.55 6.39
C ASP A 497 29.53 14.82 6.59
N ALA A 498 30.11 16.01 6.41
CA ALA A 498 29.38 17.26 6.53
C ALA A 498 28.36 17.47 5.39
N MET A 499 28.62 16.92 4.20
CA MET A 499 27.68 17.03 3.07
C MET A 499 26.45 16.15 3.25
N VAL A 500 26.62 14.92 3.76
CA VAL A 500 25.49 14.00 4.01
C VAL A 500 24.59 14.52 5.13
N GLU A 501 25.17 15.01 6.24
CA GLU A 501 24.37 15.62 7.32
C GLU A 501 23.55 16.82 6.83
N VAL A 502 24.15 17.69 6.00
CA VAL A 502 23.47 18.87 5.45
C VAL A 502 22.36 18.46 4.47
N GLU A 503 22.56 17.48 3.60
CA GLU A 503 21.51 17.02 2.66
C GLU A 503 20.30 16.43 3.39
N VAL A 504 20.51 15.60 4.41
CA VAL A 504 19.43 14.98 5.19
C VAL A 504 18.66 16.01 6.02
N GLU A 505 19.35 16.95 6.68
CA GLU A 505 18.67 18.03 7.42
C GLU A 505 17.82 18.92 6.49
N VAL A 506 18.33 19.21 5.30
CA VAL A 506 17.59 19.95 4.27
C VAL A 506 16.36 19.15 3.80
N GLU A 507 16.47 17.83 3.67
CA GLU A 507 15.34 16.98 3.28
C GLU A 507 14.26 16.90 4.37
N VAL A 508 14.63 16.70 5.64
CA VAL A 508 13.68 16.74 6.77
C VAL A 508 12.98 18.10 6.86
N GLU A 509 13.72 19.20 6.73
CA GLU A 509 13.13 20.55 6.75
C GLU A 509 12.20 20.78 5.55
N ARG A 510 12.57 20.28 4.36
CA ARG A 510 11.75 20.34 3.15
C ARG A 510 10.45 19.54 3.31
N LEU A 511 10.51 18.34 3.86
CA LEU A 511 9.34 17.50 4.13
C LEU A 511 8.43 18.17 5.16
N GLY A 512 8.99 18.72 6.25
CA GLY A 512 8.24 19.46 7.27
C GLY A 512 7.55 20.72 6.71
N LYS A 513 8.23 21.50 5.86
CA LYS A 513 7.62 22.66 5.19
C LYS A 513 6.45 22.26 4.28
N ARG A 514 6.54 21.10 3.61
CA ARG A 514 5.47 20.58 2.76
C ARG A 514 4.24 20.17 3.58
N GLU A 515 4.43 19.50 4.71
CA GLU A 515 3.35 19.20 5.66
C GLU A 515 2.68 20.49 6.16
N GLN A 516 3.47 21.53 6.42
CA GLN A 516 2.94 22.82 6.89
C GLN A 516 2.15 23.56 5.79
N GLN A 517 2.58 23.52 4.54
CA GLN A 517 1.84 24.10 3.40
C GLN A 517 0.48 23.42 3.19
N GLN A 518 0.32 22.17 3.62
CA GLN A 518 -0.96 21.47 3.56
C GLN A 518 -1.95 21.87 4.67
N ARG A 519 -1.51 22.62 5.69
CA ARG A 519 -2.33 23.11 6.82
C ARG A 519 -2.69 24.60 6.69
N ASP A 520 -3.06 25.04 5.49
CA ASP A 520 -3.46 26.43 5.21
C ASP A 520 -4.86 26.79 5.78
N VAL A 521 -5.67 25.79 6.09
CA VAL A 521 -6.95 25.95 6.81
C VAL A 521 -6.74 25.59 8.29
N PRO A 522 -6.92 26.53 9.24
CA PRO A 522 -6.73 26.26 10.66
C PRO A 522 -7.58 25.10 11.17
N GLY A 523 -6.94 24.14 11.84
CA GLY A 523 -7.60 22.95 12.41
C GLY A 523 -7.98 21.88 11.38
N MET A 524 -7.70 22.06 10.09
CA MET A 524 -7.91 21.03 9.08
C MET A 524 -6.78 19.98 9.15
N PRO A 525 -7.11 18.68 9.20
CA PRO A 525 -6.10 17.62 9.10
C PRO A 525 -5.42 17.60 7.73
N ASP A 526 -4.35 16.82 7.60
CA ASP A 526 -3.66 16.64 6.32
C ASP A 526 -4.64 16.07 5.27
N ARG A 527 -4.78 16.80 4.15
CA ARG A 527 -5.71 16.46 3.07
C ARG A 527 -5.26 15.27 2.23
N ARG A 528 -3.99 14.84 2.31
CA ARG A 528 -3.51 13.64 1.61
C ARG A 528 -4.30 12.39 1.98
N TYR A 529 -4.79 12.31 3.23
CA TYR A 529 -5.62 11.21 3.70
C TYR A 529 -7.05 11.18 3.14
N LEU A 530 -7.44 12.19 2.35
CA LEU A 530 -8.68 12.16 1.59
C LEU A 530 -8.51 11.40 0.26
N ALA A 531 -7.31 11.44 -0.32
CA ALA A 531 -6.99 10.76 -1.57
C ALA A 531 -6.61 9.29 -1.35
N ILE A 532 -6.51 8.55 -2.45
CA ILE A 532 -5.96 7.19 -2.46
C ILE A 532 -4.45 7.21 -2.09
N PRO A 533 -3.93 6.18 -1.41
CA PRO A 533 -2.55 6.18 -0.88
C PRO A 533 -1.45 6.42 -1.92
N GLU A 534 -1.64 5.94 -3.14
CA GLU A 534 -0.68 6.06 -4.23
C GLU A 534 -0.43 7.53 -4.58
N LEU A 535 -1.45 8.38 -4.44
CA LEU A 535 -1.36 9.81 -4.75
C LEU A 535 -0.84 10.65 -3.57
N MET A 536 -0.54 10.04 -2.42
CA MET A 536 0.00 10.76 -1.25
C MET A 536 1.46 11.19 -1.45
N THR A 537 2.18 10.59 -2.43
CA THR A 537 3.59 10.91 -2.70
C THR A 537 3.82 11.33 -4.18
N PRO A 538 4.64 12.36 -4.45
CA PRO A 538 4.71 13.03 -5.75
C PRO A 538 5.51 12.27 -6.83
N ARG A 539 6.02 11.07 -6.53
CA ARG A 539 6.79 10.23 -7.48
C ARG A 539 6.09 8.91 -7.84
N ALA A 540 4.90 8.65 -7.33
CA ALA A 540 4.24 7.34 -7.45
C ALA A 540 4.02 6.87 -8.91
N HIS A 541 3.97 7.80 -9.88
CA HIS A 541 3.65 7.48 -11.26
C HIS A 541 4.52 8.29 -12.25
N HIS A 542 5.80 7.96 -12.36
CA HIS A 542 6.52 8.23 -13.61
C HIS A 542 6.50 6.98 -14.47
N SER A 543 5.73 7.03 -15.56
CA SER A 543 5.74 5.99 -16.59
C SER A 543 7.13 5.95 -17.23
N ALA A 544 7.83 4.82 -17.10
CA ALA A 544 8.96 4.55 -17.97
C ALA A 544 8.42 4.34 -19.40
N THR A 545 8.88 5.13 -20.35
CA THR A 545 8.47 5.00 -21.75
C THR A 545 9.06 3.75 -22.38
N VAL A 546 8.31 2.66 -22.43
CA VAL A 546 8.53 1.58 -23.41
C VAL A 546 7.83 2.00 -24.70
N SER A 547 8.53 2.74 -25.57
CA SER A 547 7.95 3.13 -26.86
C SER A 547 7.88 1.94 -27.80
N GLY A 548 6.68 1.56 -28.23
CA GLY A 548 6.47 0.67 -29.37
C GLY A 548 6.43 -0.83 -29.05
N ALA A 549 6.03 -1.28 -27.87
CA ALA A 549 5.80 -2.71 -27.63
C ALA A 549 4.39 -3.16 -28.09
N ARG A 550 4.27 -4.39 -28.60
CA ARG A 550 2.98 -5.02 -28.87
C ARG A 550 2.37 -5.48 -27.54
N VAL A 551 1.09 -5.22 -27.29
CA VAL A 551 0.43 -5.55 -26.01
C VAL A 551 -0.48 -6.76 -26.16
N ALA A 552 -0.42 -7.69 -25.20
CA ALA A 552 -1.22 -8.90 -25.18
C ALA A 552 -2.67 -8.56 -24.88
N ASP A 553 -3.60 -9.15 -25.63
CA ASP A 553 -5.03 -8.98 -25.36
C ASP A 553 -5.41 -9.91 -24.20
N THR A 554 -5.31 -9.39 -22.97
CA THR A 554 -5.72 -10.07 -21.74
C THR A 554 -7.13 -9.69 -21.32
N GLY A 555 -7.87 -8.92 -22.14
CA GLY A 555 -9.16 -8.35 -21.76
C GLY A 555 -9.07 -7.16 -20.81
N VAL A 556 -7.86 -6.68 -20.47
CA VAL A 556 -7.59 -5.54 -19.58
C VAL A 556 -6.63 -4.56 -20.27
N GLN A 557 -7.03 -3.28 -20.38
CA GLN A 557 -6.32 -2.10 -20.90
C GLN A 557 -5.34 -2.27 -22.08
N LYS A 558 -5.62 -1.61 -23.21
CA LYS A 558 -4.69 -1.45 -24.36
C LYS A 558 -3.99 -0.09 -24.29
N PRO A 559 -2.65 -0.01 -24.24
CA PRO A 559 -1.92 1.23 -24.48
C PRO A 559 -2.17 1.78 -25.89
N LEU A 560 -2.22 3.10 -26.03
CA LEU A 560 -2.56 3.80 -27.28
C LEU A 560 -1.50 3.70 -28.41
N HIS A 561 -0.39 2.98 -28.23
CA HIS A 561 0.73 2.95 -29.18
C HIS A 561 1.18 1.51 -29.51
N GLY A 562 0.55 0.88 -30.50
CA GLY A 562 0.97 -0.43 -31.05
C GLY A 562 1.91 -0.26 -32.24
N GLY A 563 3.22 -0.43 -32.03
CA GLY A 563 4.24 -0.26 -33.08
C GLY A 563 5.47 -1.17 -32.93
N GLY A 564 5.28 -2.39 -32.41
CA GLY A 564 6.38 -3.34 -32.16
C GLY A 564 6.73 -4.24 -33.33
N ASP A 565 7.98 -4.73 -33.32
CA ASP A 565 8.50 -5.71 -34.27
C ASP A 565 7.71 -7.03 -34.17
N ASP A 566 7.41 -7.67 -35.30
CA ASP A 566 6.54 -8.85 -35.40
C ASP A 566 7.13 -10.11 -34.74
N ASN A 567 8.40 -10.06 -34.29
CA ASN A 567 9.11 -11.17 -33.68
C ASN A 567 9.09 -11.19 -32.15
N ASP A 568 8.68 -10.11 -31.48
CA ASP A 568 8.61 -10.07 -30.01
C ASP A 568 7.23 -10.54 -29.50
N PRO A 569 7.19 -11.37 -28.43
CA PRO A 569 5.93 -11.76 -27.82
C PRO A 569 5.22 -10.53 -27.23
N PRO A 570 3.89 -10.44 -27.35
CA PRO A 570 3.15 -9.30 -26.85
C PRO A 570 3.26 -9.20 -25.31
N LEU A 571 3.57 -8.01 -24.80
CA LEU A 571 3.74 -7.74 -23.37
C LEU A 571 2.39 -7.57 -22.68
N VAL A 572 2.30 -8.01 -21.42
CA VAL A 572 1.11 -7.79 -20.59
C VAL A 572 1.24 -6.44 -19.89
N SER A 573 0.14 -5.69 -19.79
CA SER A 573 0.10 -4.46 -19.01
C SER A 573 0.43 -4.73 -17.53
N GLY A 574 1.28 -3.90 -16.94
CA GLY A 574 1.73 -4.07 -15.56
C GLY A 574 2.60 -2.91 -15.10
N TYR A 575 3.20 -3.05 -13.93
CA TYR A 575 4.07 -2.02 -13.38
C TYR A 575 5.39 -1.91 -14.16
N THR A 576 5.84 -0.67 -14.34
CA THR A 576 7.17 -0.32 -14.88
C THR A 576 7.81 0.68 -13.93
N THR A 577 8.36 0.17 -12.83
CA THR A 577 8.80 0.94 -11.69
C THR A 577 10.12 1.66 -11.97
N THR A 578 10.16 2.96 -11.68
CA THR A 578 11.40 3.75 -11.64
C THR A 578 11.63 4.24 -10.22
N ASP A 579 12.77 3.88 -9.64
CA ASP A 579 13.15 4.18 -8.27
C ASP A 579 14.60 4.70 -8.19
N ASP A 580 15.13 4.91 -6.98
CA ASP A 580 16.50 5.43 -6.82
C ASP A 580 17.60 4.46 -7.32
N LEU A 581 17.27 3.20 -7.61
CA LEU A 581 18.17 2.19 -8.18
C LEU A 581 17.98 1.98 -9.70
N GLY A 582 17.08 2.74 -10.34
CA GLY A 582 16.83 2.68 -11.78
C GLY A 582 15.45 2.11 -12.13
N ASP A 583 15.31 1.55 -13.33
CA ASP A 583 14.05 1.15 -13.96
C ASP A 583 13.93 -0.36 -14.22
N ASP A 584 14.88 -1.15 -13.71
CA ASP A 584 14.93 -2.59 -13.92
C ASP A 584 14.24 -3.39 -12.80
N GLY A 585 13.55 -2.72 -11.87
CA GLY A 585 13.02 -3.32 -10.63
C GLY A 585 12.02 -4.44 -10.80
N ASP A 586 11.18 -4.41 -11.81
CA ASP A 586 10.16 -5.44 -12.00
C ASP A 586 10.78 -6.75 -12.50
N ASP A 587 10.32 -7.90 -12.00
CA ASP A 587 10.81 -9.20 -12.43
C ASP A 587 10.28 -9.60 -13.80
N ALA A 588 9.07 -9.16 -14.16
CA ALA A 588 8.49 -9.31 -15.48
C ALA A 588 8.62 -8.01 -16.28
N VAL A 589 8.78 -8.15 -17.59
CA VAL A 589 8.76 -7.01 -18.53
C VAL A 589 7.32 -6.75 -18.94
N HIS A 590 6.85 -5.53 -18.71
CA HIS A 590 5.47 -5.12 -18.95
C HIS A 590 5.34 -4.03 -20.02
N ALA A 591 4.14 -3.95 -20.58
CA ALA A 591 3.66 -2.70 -21.15
C ALA A 591 3.24 -1.76 -20.00
N PRO A 592 3.64 -0.48 -20.01
CA PRO A 592 3.33 0.44 -18.92
C PRO A 592 1.82 0.69 -18.80
N ILE A 593 1.34 0.73 -17.57
CA ILE A 593 0.00 1.24 -17.24
C ILE A 593 0.08 2.77 -17.10
N GLU A 594 -0.85 3.48 -17.73
CA GLU A 594 -1.02 4.92 -17.53
C GLU A 594 -1.86 5.17 -16.28
N PHE A 595 -1.38 6.06 -15.42
CA PHE A 595 -2.07 6.50 -14.21
C PHE A 595 -2.35 8.00 -14.28
N PHE A 596 -3.55 8.40 -13.90
CA PHE A 596 -4.05 9.76 -13.91
C PHE A 596 -4.30 10.25 -12.49
N GLU A 597 -4.03 11.54 -12.27
CA GLU A 597 -4.36 12.20 -11.01
C GLU A 597 -5.88 12.35 -10.88
N VAL A 598 -6.37 12.14 -9.66
CA VAL A 598 -7.77 12.38 -9.27
C VAL A 598 -7.82 13.37 -8.11
N PRO A 599 -8.93 14.10 -7.93
CA PRO A 599 -9.08 15.00 -6.80
C PRO A 599 -9.11 14.24 -5.47
N ASN A 600 -8.94 14.97 -4.36
CA ASN A 600 -9.10 14.40 -3.01
C ASN A 600 -10.56 13.98 -2.77
N CYS A 601 -11.52 14.77 -3.27
CA CYS A 601 -12.94 14.50 -3.19
C CYS A 601 -13.65 14.84 -4.51
N ILE A 602 -14.71 14.09 -4.79
CA ILE A 602 -15.72 14.37 -5.83
C ILE A 602 -17.00 14.90 -5.19
N GLN A 603 -17.88 15.51 -5.98
CA GLN A 603 -19.13 16.08 -5.49
C GLN A 603 -20.28 15.92 -6.50
N ALA A 604 -21.39 15.34 -6.06
CA ALA A 604 -22.64 15.34 -6.83
C ALA A 604 -23.56 16.50 -6.39
N GLU A 605 -24.14 17.21 -7.36
CA GLU A 605 -25.23 18.17 -7.12
C GLU A 605 -26.59 17.48 -7.33
N ILE A 606 -27.42 17.40 -6.28
CA ILE A 606 -28.66 16.63 -6.30
C ILE A 606 -29.84 17.56 -5.98
N ALA A 607 -30.93 17.42 -6.76
CA ALA A 607 -32.14 18.24 -6.65
C ALA A 607 -31.90 19.76 -6.80
N PHE A 608 -30.90 20.15 -7.59
CA PHE A 608 -30.67 21.55 -7.96
C PHE A 608 -31.70 22.04 -9.00
N PRO A 609 -32.03 23.34 -9.03
CA PRO A 609 -32.86 23.92 -10.09
C PRO A 609 -32.23 23.66 -11.47
N SER A 610 -33.02 23.15 -12.42
CA SER A 610 -32.51 22.84 -13.77
C SER A 610 -32.08 24.12 -14.50
N SER A 611 -30.85 24.09 -15.03
CA SER A 611 -30.30 25.12 -15.91
C SER A 611 -31.01 25.21 -17.27
N ASP A 612 -31.81 24.19 -17.64
CA ASP A 612 -32.59 24.12 -18.88
C ASP A 612 -33.98 24.79 -18.77
N SER A 613 -34.30 25.35 -17.60
CA SER A 613 -35.47 26.22 -17.45
C SER A 613 -35.24 27.55 -18.18
N GLU A 614 -36.26 28.11 -18.85
CA GLU A 614 -36.16 29.34 -19.66
C GLU A 614 -35.64 30.58 -18.88
N GLU A 615 -35.54 30.50 -17.56
CA GLU A 615 -35.01 31.55 -16.68
C GLU A 615 -33.54 31.34 -16.23
N GLY A 616 -32.92 30.19 -16.51
CA GLY A 616 -31.59 29.86 -16.01
C GLY A 616 -31.57 29.90 -14.47
N GLY A 617 -32.06 28.84 -13.82
CA GLY A 617 -32.37 28.83 -12.39
C GLY A 617 -31.25 29.40 -11.51
N GLU A 618 -31.58 30.39 -10.67
CA GLU A 618 -30.66 30.90 -9.65
C GLU A 618 -30.21 29.74 -8.73
N PRO A 619 -28.94 29.74 -8.28
CA PRO A 619 -28.47 28.73 -7.34
C PRO A 619 -29.32 28.77 -6.06
N PRO A 620 -29.54 27.62 -5.41
CA PRO A 620 -30.36 27.56 -4.21
C PRO A 620 -29.79 28.44 -3.10
N GLU A 621 -30.65 29.04 -2.28
CA GLU A 621 -30.19 29.85 -1.14
C GLU A 621 -29.49 28.97 -0.09
N ARG A 622 -30.01 27.75 0.13
CA ARG A 622 -29.51 26.79 1.11
C ARG A 622 -29.49 25.38 0.53
N VAL A 623 -28.54 24.58 0.99
CA VAL A 623 -28.34 23.19 0.58
C VAL A 623 -28.06 22.30 1.77
N ASP A 624 -28.41 21.03 1.71
CA ASP A 624 -27.82 20.04 2.62
C ASP A 624 -26.40 19.72 2.15
N LEU A 625 -25.41 19.81 3.04
CA LEU A 625 -24.04 19.36 2.74
C LEU A 625 -23.87 17.95 3.28
N VAL A 626 -23.98 16.97 2.38
CA VAL A 626 -23.88 15.53 2.69
C VAL A 626 -22.46 15.05 2.40
N PHE A 627 -21.91 14.18 3.24
CA PHE A 627 -20.56 13.66 3.11
C PHE A 627 -20.42 12.28 3.75
N ASN A 628 -19.48 11.46 3.26
CA ASN A 628 -19.16 10.20 3.93
C ASN A 628 -18.52 10.48 5.30
N ASP A 629 -18.92 9.74 6.35
CA ASP A 629 -18.67 10.20 7.72
C ASP A 629 -17.19 10.37 8.10
N TYR A 630 -16.32 9.58 7.46
CA TYR A 630 -14.87 9.69 7.60
C TYR A 630 -14.33 11.10 7.39
N VAL A 631 -14.90 11.87 6.45
CA VAL A 631 -14.35 13.20 6.09
C VAL A 631 -14.79 14.32 7.02
N ARG A 632 -15.63 14.04 8.04
CA ARG A 632 -16.12 15.03 8.99
C ARG A 632 -15.03 15.94 9.57
N PRO A 633 -13.83 15.44 9.98
CA PRO A 633 -12.75 16.28 10.50
C PRO A 633 -12.23 17.34 9.52
N TRP A 634 -12.44 17.17 8.21
CA TRP A 634 -12.10 18.17 7.19
C TRP A 634 -13.28 19.09 6.85
N ILE A 635 -14.51 18.57 6.90
CA ILE A 635 -15.74 19.33 6.57
C ILE A 635 -15.96 20.48 7.56
N ILE A 636 -15.85 20.24 8.86
CA ILE A 636 -16.14 21.26 9.88
C ILE A 636 -15.18 22.46 9.79
N PRO A 637 -13.84 22.28 9.73
CA PRO A 637 -12.92 23.39 9.48
C PRO A 637 -13.17 24.09 8.14
N ALA A 638 -13.50 23.35 7.06
CA ALA A 638 -13.78 23.94 5.75
C ALA A 638 -15.02 24.85 5.77
N LEU A 639 -16.10 24.44 6.45
CA LEU A 639 -17.31 25.23 6.63
C LEU A 639 -17.04 26.51 7.43
N LYS A 640 -16.30 26.40 8.55
CA LYS A 640 -15.89 27.57 9.36
C LYS A 640 -15.05 28.55 8.55
N PHE A 641 -14.04 28.05 7.84
CA PHE A 641 -13.17 28.86 7.00
C PHE A 641 -13.92 29.56 5.86
N SER A 642 -14.98 28.91 5.35
CA SER A 642 -15.83 29.45 4.28
C SER A 642 -16.81 30.55 4.74
N GLY A 643 -16.82 30.88 6.04
CA GLY A 643 -17.66 31.91 6.64
C GLY A 643 -18.93 31.39 7.33
N GLY A 644 -19.05 30.08 7.52
CA GLY A 644 -20.10 29.46 8.32
C GLY A 644 -19.75 29.37 9.81
N ASP A 645 -20.75 29.11 10.65
CA ASP A 645 -20.57 28.80 12.07
C ASP A 645 -21.21 27.43 12.33
N TYR A 646 -20.41 26.37 12.14
CA TYR A 646 -20.84 24.98 12.20
C TYR A 646 -19.87 24.16 13.06
N SER A 647 -20.37 23.12 13.71
CA SER A 647 -19.62 22.22 14.59
C SER A 647 -20.07 20.77 14.41
N ASP A 648 -19.42 19.84 15.11
CA ASP A 648 -19.84 18.44 15.14
C ASP A 648 -21.27 18.26 15.68
N GLU A 649 -21.79 19.20 16.47
CA GLU A 649 -23.16 19.17 17.00
C GLU A 649 -24.22 19.39 15.90
N ASP A 650 -23.84 20.00 14.78
CA ASP A 650 -24.73 20.24 13.64
C ASP A 650 -24.84 19.03 12.71
N VAL A 651 -23.93 18.06 12.86
CA VAL A 651 -23.83 16.88 11.99
C VAL A 651 -24.89 15.86 12.39
N ARG A 652 -25.64 15.37 11.40
CA ARG A 652 -26.67 14.35 11.58
C ARG A 652 -26.44 13.19 10.61
N PRO A 653 -26.84 11.95 10.96
CA PRO A 653 -26.90 10.86 9.99
C PRO A 653 -27.82 11.22 8.84
N TYR A 654 -27.45 10.86 7.60
CA TYR A 654 -28.24 11.21 6.42
C TYR A 654 -29.01 10.01 5.85
N VAL A 655 -28.34 8.87 5.62
CA VAL A 655 -28.91 7.60 5.17
C VAL A 655 -28.42 6.45 6.06
N GLU A 656 -29.23 5.38 6.17
CA GLU A 656 -28.87 4.16 6.88
C GLU A 656 -28.00 3.24 6.00
N GLY A 657 -27.06 2.53 6.62
CA GLY A 657 -26.16 1.60 5.94
C GLY A 657 -24.80 2.20 5.58
N SER A 658 -23.86 1.33 5.23
CA SER A 658 -22.53 1.72 4.73
C SER A 658 -22.60 2.11 3.25
N PHE A 659 -21.59 2.83 2.74
CA PHE A 659 -21.47 3.05 1.30
C PHE A 659 -21.39 1.73 0.52
N THR A 660 -20.77 0.70 1.09
CA THR A 660 -20.71 -0.67 0.55
C THR A 660 -22.09 -1.27 0.30
N ASP A 661 -22.98 -1.17 1.29
CA ASP A 661 -24.35 -1.72 1.19
C ASP A 661 -25.18 -0.95 0.16
N LEU A 662 -25.07 0.38 0.17
CA LEU A 662 -25.77 1.26 -0.76
C LEU A 662 -25.33 1.03 -2.20
N LEU A 663 -24.02 0.87 -2.44
CA LEU A 663 -23.46 0.55 -3.75
C LEU A 663 -23.95 -0.82 -4.26
N ALA A 664 -23.95 -1.83 -3.40
CA ALA A 664 -24.46 -3.16 -3.74
C ALA A 664 -25.95 -3.13 -4.10
N GLY A 665 -26.74 -2.36 -3.36
CA GLY A 665 -28.15 -2.10 -3.64
C GLY A 665 -28.36 -1.44 -4.98
N TRP A 666 -27.64 -0.36 -5.26
CA TRP A 666 -27.71 0.36 -6.53
C TRP A 666 -27.35 -0.54 -7.72
N VAL A 667 -26.27 -1.32 -7.61
CA VAL A 667 -25.86 -2.28 -8.65
C VAL A 667 -26.95 -3.30 -8.93
N LYS A 668 -27.55 -3.88 -7.88
CA LYS A 668 -28.61 -4.87 -8.02
C LYS A 668 -29.85 -4.32 -8.73
N GLU A 669 -30.14 -3.04 -8.58
CA GLU A 669 -31.30 -2.39 -9.18
C GLU A 669 -31.03 -1.90 -10.62
N ASN A 670 -29.79 -1.50 -10.92
CA ASN A 670 -29.46 -0.77 -12.16
C ASN A 670 -28.62 -1.58 -13.16
N TRP A 671 -27.89 -2.60 -12.73
CA TRP A 671 -27.12 -3.47 -13.64
C TRP A 671 -27.89 -4.75 -13.98
N GLY A 672 -27.71 -5.23 -15.20
CA GLY A 672 -28.34 -6.46 -15.67
C GLY A 672 -27.74 -7.72 -15.05
N ASP A 673 -28.47 -8.83 -15.16
CA ASP A 673 -28.02 -10.15 -14.70
C ASP A 673 -27.12 -10.89 -15.71
N ASP A 674 -27.09 -10.42 -16.96
CA ASP A 674 -26.37 -11.05 -18.07
C ASP A 674 -24.90 -10.60 -18.11
N CYS A 675 -24.03 -11.54 -17.72
CA CYS A 675 -22.58 -11.55 -17.90
C CYS A 675 -22.27 -12.67 -18.92
#